data_AF-A0AAN7SF86-F1
#
_entry.id   AF-A0AAN7SF86-F1
#
_cell.length_a   1.000
_cell.length_b   1.000
_cell.length_c   1.000
_cell.angle_alpha   90.00
_cell.angle_beta   90.00
_cell.angle_gamma   90.00
#
_symmetry.space_group_name_H-M   'P 1'
#
loop_
_entity.id
_entity.type
_entity.pdbx_description
1 polymer ?
#
loop_
_entity_poly.entity_id
_entity_poly.type
_entity_poly.pdbx_seq_one_letter_code
_entity_poly.pdbx_strand_id
1 'polypeptide(L)'
;MTTYTDKGPKPEFGRFLNFHHLTFYVGNAKQAASFYITRMGFEPFAYKGLETGCRTYAAHAVKQNKIIFVFISPYEPEERDINEHLVKHGDGVKDIGMEVEDLENIMKVAKQRGAKIVKNSWTESDSHGTVKFVTVQTYGDTTHTLIDKSSYKGKFLPGYEDTPGDVLCKMLPQTHLDFIDHIVGNQPDLEMESVAKWYETVLQFHRFWSVDDSQIHTEYSALRSIVVANYEETIKMPINEPANGKRKSQIQEYVEYYGGGGVQHVALNTKDIILSVKQLKARGMQFLSVPDTYYEMITEKLKHSKVHVMEDIKKLQELSILIDYDENGYLLQIFTKPLQDRPTVFLEVIQRRNHNGFGAGNFKTLFEAIELEQAKRGNFLFVLVYAENYTVTENGLKDNSSTVLNGSYTKNNRNCTPAAIHEFPSDGLTREQRRSGWIAVHVFLTIYAFVILSTVCEAYFVPAIQLIVKRLNLSEDVVGASFMAITNSSPELFINFVGTFVTEGDIGVGTVVGSNVFNILAVPVCCGLFTKTAFHFDWWLIIRDGLIYGISVILLIITLSDDKVYWYEALTFVLVYSIYILALYFNNPIRKWLSTCCKSKNVEANHELQKLNQRPDHDLNNVNGNLLQNNHVDNNVQVQVVTTPVDEEEQTEHTFEHIWNVWTFPSDVSCFKKAWWVFVWPILFFLKYTIPNARKHHSLFPLTLVMCVCWIGSITYLLSWAITVIGDTISIPDSVMGLIFLAIGSSIPEIVSSIIVTKQGQGVMGMSSALGANNFEVLLCLGLPWLIKTLFYPKADGSKWININSSGLAYSAACLLSTLILLYVTIICNRFKLDWKTGIVCLIMYCSFLVIGTLIELNVFFLVNLPTCT
;
A
#
# COMPACT_ATOMS: atom_id res chain seq x y z
N MET A 1 25.04 12.16 -19.10
CA MET A 1 24.45 13.46 -19.44
C MET A 1 25.22 13.88 -20.65
N THR A 2 24.51 14.20 -21.71
CA THR A 2 25.15 14.51 -22.97
C THR A 2 24.92 15.98 -23.27
N THR A 3 25.99 16.76 -23.18
CA THR A 3 26.01 18.11 -23.72
C THR A 3 26.52 18.01 -25.14
N TYR A 4 25.73 18.49 -26.09
CA TYR A 4 26.07 18.43 -27.51
C TYR A 4 26.80 19.71 -27.88
N THR A 5 28.06 19.58 -28.30
CA THR A 5 28.87 20.71 -28.77
C THR A 5 28.74 20.94 -30.27
N ASP A 6 28.35 19.91 -31.02
CA ASP A 6 28.04 20.00 -32.44
C ASP A 6 26.60 20.48 -32.64
N LYS A 7 26.47 21.70 -33.17
CA LYS A 7 25.18 22.33 -33.50
C LYS A 7 24.67 21.94 -34.89
N GLY A 8 25.43 21.13 -35.63
CA GLY A 8 25.19 20.89 -37.05
C GLY A 8 25.47 22.12 -37.93
N PRO A 9 25.15 22.03 -39.23
CA PRO A 9 25.36 23.14 -40.16
C PRO A 9 24.43 24.31 -39.84
N LYS A 10 24.98 25.52 -39.85
CA LYS A 10 24.19 26.75 -39.70
C LYS A 10 23.15 26.82 -40.82
N PRO A 11 21.88 27.13 -40.52
CA PRO A 11 20.87 27.38 -41.56
C PRO A 11 21.33 28.51 -42.52
N GLU A 12 21.18 28.29 -43.82
CA GLU A 12 21.61 29.25 -44.85
C GLU A 12 20.77 30.54 -44.85
N PHE A 13 19.49 30.43 -44.52
CA PHE A 13 18.50 31.51 -44.53
C PHE A 13 17.55 31.35 -43.34
N GLY A 14 16.91 32.44 -42.92
CA GLY A 14 16.00 32.44 -41.77
C GLY A 14 16.72 32.45 -40.42
N ARG A 15 16.17 33.19 -39.45
CA ARG A 15 16.70 33.22 -38.08
C ARG A 15 15.57 33.25 -37.06
N PHE A 16 15.70 32.44 -36.01
CA PHE A 16 14.86 32.54 -34.82
C PHE A 16 15.55 33.46 -33.80
N LEU A 17 14.87 34.55 -33.43
CA LEU A 17 15.46 35.57 -32.56
C LEU A 17 15.26 35.24 -31.08
N ASN A 18 14.01 35.12 -30.64
CA ASN A 18 13.62 34.92 -29.26
C ASN A 18 12.16 34.43 -29.15
N PHE A 19 11.73 34.08 -27.93
CA PHE A 19 10.32 33.93 -27.63
C PHE A 19 9.62 35.30 -27.67
N HIS A 20 8.59 35.44 -28.51
CA HIS A 20 7.84 36.69 -28.65
C HIS A 20 6.76 36.83 -27.56
N HIS A 21 5.90 35.82 -27.43
CA HIS A 21 4.83 35.78 -26.42
C HIS A 21 4.29 34.35 -26.28
N LEU A 22 3.60 34.08 -25.18
CA LEU A 22 2.79 32.86 -25.00
C LEU A 22 1.32 33.18 -25.03
N THR A 23 0.54 32.36 -25.74
CA THR A 23 -0.91 32.44 -25.75
C THR A 23 -1.49 31.31 -24.91
N PHE A 24 -2.32 31.66 -23.95
CA PHE A 24 -3.06 30.75 -23.10
C PHE A 24 -4.54 30.77 -23.49
N TYR A 25 -5.12 29.58 -23.66
CA TYR A 25 -6.57 29.44 -23.70
C TYR A 25 -7.05 29.16 -22.28
N VAL A 26 -7.92 30.03 -21.80
CA VAL A 26 -8.39 30.02 -20.40
C VAL A 26 -9.91 30.21 -20.32
N GLY A 27 -10.52 29.71 -19.25
CA GLY A 27 -11.96 29.87 -19.02
C GLY A 27 -12.36 31.33 -18.82
N ASN A 28 -11.49 32.15 -18.24
CA ASN A 28 -11.73 33.58 -18.05
C ASN A 28 -10.45 34.42 -18.17
N ALA A 29 -10.24 35.03 -19.33
CA ALA A 29 -9.05 35.79 -19.68
C ALA A 29 -8.84 37.02 -18.79
N LYS A 30 -9.92 37.66 -18.34
CA LYS A 30 -9.85 38.83 -17.46
C LYS A 30 -9.37 38.45 -16.06
N GLN A 31 -9.90 37.35 -15.51
CA GLN A 31 -9.48 36.85 -14.20
C GLN A 31 -8.07 36.26 -14.25
N ALA A 32 -7.73 35.50 -15.29
CA ALA A 32 -6.38 34.99 -15.50
C ALA A 32 -5.38 36.16 -15.56
N ALA A 33 -5.59 37.15 -16.43
CA ALA A 33 -4.72 38.33 -16.49
C ALA A 33 -4.56 39.02 -15.12
N SER A 34 -5.65 39.20 -14.37
CA SER A 34 -5.61 39.76 -13.02
C SER A 34 -4.76 38.92 -12.05
N PHE A 35 -4.79 37.59 -12.14
CA PHE A 35 -3.96 36.70 -11.32
C PHE A 35 -2.48 36.93 -11.60
N TYR A 36 -2.05 36.92 -12.87
CA TYR A 36 -0.63 37.14 -13.22
C TYR A 36 -0.16 38.56 -12.90
N ILE A 37 -1.02 39.57 -13.05
CA ILE A 37 -0.71 40.95 -12.65
C ILE A 37 -0.46 41.03 -11.14
N THR A 38 -1.42 40.56 -10.35
CA THR A 38 -1.39 40.72 -8.89
C THR A 38 -0.35 39.81 -8.23
N ARG A 39 -0.31 38.53 -8.61
CA ARG A 39 0.53 37.51 -7.98
C ARG A 39 1.94 37.46 -8.54
N MET A 40 2.10 37.59 -9.86
CA MET A 40 3.41 37.44 -10.52
C MET A 40 4.11 38.78 -10.81
N GLY A 41 3.41 39.90 -10.69
CA GLY A 41 3.99 41.24 -10.91
C GLY A 41 4.05 41.68 -12.37
N PHE A 42 3.21 41.09 -13.23
CA PHE A 42 2.98 41.59 -14.58
C PHE A 42 2.18 42.90 -14.55
N GLU A 43 2.18 43.61 -15.68
CA GLU A 43 1.37 44.80 -15.89
C GLU A 43 0.43 44.62 -17.10
N PRO A 44 -0.76 45.23 -17.10
CA PRO A 44 -1.59 45.33 -18.29
C PRO A 44 -0.77 45.91 -19.46
N PHE A 45 -0.81 45.25 -20.61
CA PHE A 45 0.01 45.66 -21.76
C PHE A 45 -0.82 46.01 -22.98
N ALA A 46 -1.70 45.10 -23.39
CA ALA A 46 -2.57 45.33 -24.55
C ALA A 46 -3.86 44.52 -24.43
N TYR A 47 -4.92 44.98 -25.09
CA TYR A 47 -6.23 44.34 -25.06
C TYR A 47 -6.82 44.25 -26.47
N LYS A 48 -7.51 43.14 -26.73
CA LYS A 48 -8.34 42.95 -27.91
C LYS A 48 -9.64 42.29 -27.48
N GLY A 49 -10.78 42.90 -27.80
CA GLY A 49 -12.10 42.41 -27.41
C GLY A 49 -13.23 43.22 -28.01
N LEU A 50 -14.41 43.23 -27.39
CA LEU A 50 -15.61 43.83 -27.97
C LEU A 50 -15.42 45.32 -28.27
N GLU A 51 -14.77 46.02 -27.35
CA GLU A 51 -14.49 47.45 -27.38
C GLU A 51 -13.49 47.81 -28.49
N THR A 52 -12.63 46.86 -28.88
CA THR A 52 -11.63 47.03 -29.94
C THR A 52 -12.06 46.35 -31.26
N GLY A 53 -13.33 45.95 -31.37
CA GLY A 53 -13.91 45.36 -32.59
C GLY A 53 -13.78 43.84 -32.75
N CYS A 54 -13.15 43.12 -31.81
CA CYS A 54 -13.10 41.66 -31.83
C CYS A 54 -14.34 41.07 -31.15
N ARG A 55 -15.21 40.40 -31.93
CA ARG A 55 -16.51 39.91 -31.47
C ARG A 55 -16.55 38.43 -31.08
N THR A 56 -15.50 37.68 -31.35
CA THR A 56 -15.45 36.22 -31.14
C THR A 56 -14.81 35.84 -29.80
N TYR A 57 -13.78 36.57 -29.37
CA TYR A 57 -13.05 36.29 -28.13
C TYR A 57 -12.50 37.57 -27.48
N ALA A 58 -12.20 37.48 -26.18
CA ALA A 58 -11.41 38.47 -25.44
C ALA A 58 -9.96 37.99 -25.35
N ALA A 59 -9.00 38.90 -25.58
CA ALA A 59 -7.58 38.66 -25.40
C ALA A 59 -6.96 39.74 -24.51
N HIS A 60 -6.45 39.33 -23.35
CA HIS A 60 -5.76 40.20 -22.40
C HIS A 60 -4.26 39.89 -22.45
N ALA A 61 -3.46 40.82 -22.97
CA ALA A 61 -2.00 40.73 -22.96
C ALA A 61 -1.45 41.43 -21.71
N VAL A 62 -0.60 40.72 -20.97
CA VAL A 62 0.13 41.25 -19.83
C VAL A 62 1.63 41.12 -20.09
N LYS A 63 2.40 42.07 -19.57
CA LYS A 63 3.84 42.16 -19.82
C LYS A 63 4.62 42.40 -18.55
N GLN A 64 5.77 41.76 -18.46
CA GLN A 64 6.81 42.11 -17.51
C GLN A 64 8.16 42.09 -18.23
N ASN A 65 8.82 43.25 -18.34
CA ASN A 65 10.04 43.40 -19.13
C ASN A 65 9.89 42.82 -20.56
N LYS A 66 10.52 41.69 -20.89
CA LYS A 66 10.40 41.03 -22.20
C LYS A 66 9.40 39.87 -22.21
N ILE A 67 8.85 39.50 -21.06
CA ILE A 67 7.89 38.40 -20.93
C ILE A 67 6.50 38.93 -21.30
N ILE A 68 5.84 38.28 -22.26
CA ILE A 68 4.47 38.64 -22.68
C ILE A 68 3.60 37.39 -22.66
N PHE A 69 2.52 37.43 -21.88
CA PHE A 69 1.49 36.40 -21.87
C PHE A 69 0.17 36.98 -22.38
N VAL A 70 -0.54 36.24 -23.21
CA VAL A 70 -1.83 36.60 -23.79
C VAL A 70 -2.85 35.58 -23.35
N PHE A 71 -3.85 36.00 -22.59
CA PHE A 71 -4.94 35.13 -22.13
C PHE A 71 -6.14 35.33 -23.04
N ILE A 72 -6.66 34.24 -23.61
CA ILE A 72 -7.79 34.26 -24.54
C ILE A 72 -8.95 33.45 -23.99
N SER A 73 -10.15 34.02 -24.05
CA SER A 73 -11.42 33.34 -23.75
C SER A 73 -12.47 33.63 -24.81
N PRO A 74 -13.30 32.65 -25.18
CA PRO A 74 -14.36 32.86 -26.16
C PRO A 74 -15.50 33.67 -25.54
N TYR A 75 -16.23 34.44 -26.35
CA TYR A 75 -17.51 35.03 -25.93
C TYR A 75 -18.68 34.07 -26.17
N GLU A 76 -18.62 33.37 -27.31
CA GLU A 76 -19.73 32.57 -27.81
C GLU A 76 -19.46 31.07 -27.65
N PRO A 77 -20.48 30.25 -27.33
CA PRO A 77 -20.34 28.79 -27.21
C PRO A 77 -19.88 28.10 -28.51
N GLU A 78 -20.10 28.73 -29.66
CA GLU A 78 -19.78 28.16 -30.99
C GLU A 78 -18.28 28.19 -31.32
N GLU A 79 -17.44 28.87 -30.54
CA GLU A 79 -15.97 28.90 -30.72
C GLU A 79 -15.32 27.56 -30.33
N ARG A 80 -15.47 26.57 -31.20
CA ARG A 80 -15.08 25.17 -30.93
C ARG A 80 -13.61 24.98 -30.59
N ASP A 81 -12.68 25.65 -31.28
CA ASP A 81 -11.24 25.45 -31.03
C ASP A 81 -10.84 25.80 -29.59
N ILE A 82 -11.34 26.94 -29.07
CA ILE A 82 -11.07 27.35 -27.69
C ILE A 82 -11.84 26.45 -26.72
N ASN A 83 -13.12 26.18 -26.97
CA ASN A 83 -13.95 25.40 -26.07
C ASN A 83 -13.51 23.93 -25.95
N GLU A 84 -13.14 23.28 -27.05
CA GLU A 84 -12.61 21.91 -27.04
C GLU A 84 -11.27 21.83 -26.29
N HIS A 85 -10.40 22.82 -26.48
CA HIS A 85 -9.17 22.94 -25.69
C HIS A 85 -9.45 23.07 -24.20
N LEU A 86 -10.38 23.95 -23.80
CA LEU A 86 -10.70 24.18 -22.39
C LEU A 86 -11.27 22.94 -21.71
N VAL A 87 -12.16 22.22 -22.38
CA VAL A 87 -12.72 20.97 -21.86
C VAL A 87 -11.62 19.93 -21.66
N LYS A 88 -10.75 19.76 -22.67
CA LYS A 88 -9.69 18.76 -22.66
C LYS A 88 -8.59 19.09 -21.64
N HIS A 89 -8.06 20.31 -21.67
CA HIS A 89 -6.82 20.69 -20.96
C HIS A 89 -7.04 21.51 -19.68
N GLY A 90 -8.19 22.17 -19.54
CA GLY A 90 -8.35 23.29 -18.62
C GLY A 90 -7.61 24.54 -19.13
N ASP A 91 -7.19 25.40 -18.21
CA ASP A 91 -6.39 26.59 -18.53
C ASP A 91 -4.95 26.16 -18.89
N GLY A 92 -4.50 26.48 -20.09
CA GLY A 92 -3.21 25.98 -20.59
C GLY A 92 -2.60 26.80 -21.72
N VAL A 93 -1.32 26.58 -22.01
CA VAL A 93 -0.63 27.22 -23.15
C VAL A 93 -1.10 26.57 -24.44
N LYS A 94 -1.67 27.37 -25.33
CA LYS A 94 -2.08 26.96 -26.69
C LYS A 94 -0.96 27.17 -27.70
N ASP A 95 -0.30 28.33 -27.65
CA ASP A 95 0.67 28.73 -28.67
C ASP A 95 1.93 29.33 -28.05
N ILE A 96 3.07 28.93 -28.61
CA ILE A 96 4.38 29.50 -28.30
C ILE A 96 4.84 30.33 -29.50
N GLY A 97 4.71 31.64 -29.38
CA GLY A 97 5.08 32.59 -30.42
C GLY A 97 6.59 32.83 -30.48
N MET A 98 7.18 32.74 -31.67
CA MET A 98 8.61 32.97 -31.89
C MET A 98 8.82 34.13 -32.86
N GLU A 99 9.67 35.09 -32.47
CA GLU A 99 10.07 36.18 -33.36
C GLU A 99 11.13 35.66 -34.34
N VAL A 100 10.93 35.90 -35.62
CA VAL A 100 11.80 35.40 -36.69
C VAL A 100 12.16 36.47 -37.72
N GLU A 101 13.30 36.29 -38.36
CA GLU A 101 13.69 37.01 -39.57
C GLU A 101 13.56 36.08 -40.78
N ASP A 102 13.11 36.62 -41.91
CA ASP A 102 12.98 35.89 -43.18
C ASP A 102 12.04 34.68 -43.08
N LEU A 103 10.80 34.97 -42.67
CA LEU A 103 9.75 33.97 -42.44
C LEU A 103 9.44 33.12 -43.67
N GLU A 104 9.55 33.70 -44.86
CA GLU A 104 9.21 33.03 -46.12
C GLU A 104 10.15 31.85 -46.39
N ASN A 105 11.46 32.02 -46.16
CA ASN A 105 12.43 30.95 -46.32
C ASN A 105 12.30 29.89 -45.22
N ILE A 106 12.08 30.28 -43.96
CA ILE A 106 11.81 29.34 -42.86
C ILE A 106 10.62 28.45 -43.24
N MET A 107 9.53 29.05 -43.73
CA MET A 107 8.34 28.31 -44.08
C MET A 107 8.49 27.43 -45.32
N LYS A 108 9.28 27.88 -46.31
CA LYS A 108 9.60 27.07 -47.48
C LYS A 108 10.31 25.78 -47.05
N VAL A 109 11.33 25.90 -46.19
CA VAL A 109 12.07 24.75 -45.67
C VAL A 109 11.18 23.87 -44.78
N ALA A 110 10.45 24.47 -43.84
CA ALA A 110 9.57 23.75 -42.94
C ALA A 110 8.51 22.93 -43.69
N LYS A 111 7.87 23.50 -44.73
CA LYS A 111 6.90 22.78 -45.58
C LYS A 111 7.54 21.61 -46.34
N GLN A 112 8.72 21.83 -46.93
CA GLN A 112 9.45 20.76 -47.64
C GLN A 112 9.82 19.60 -46.72
N ARG A 113 9.99 19.88 -45.42
CA ARG A 113 10.38 18.92 -44.39
C ARG A 113 9.20 18.39 -43.56
N GLY A 114 7.96 18.62 -44.01
CA GLY A 114 6.77 17.98 -43.45
C GLY A 114 6.03 18.75 -42.36
N ALA A 115 6.25 20.07 -42.22
CA ALA A 115 5.48 20.89 -41.28
C ALA A 115 3.97 20.85 -41.59
N LYS A 116 3.15 20.48 -40.60
CA LYS A 116 1.69 20.62 -40.68
C LYS A 116 1.31 22.06 -40.39
N ILE A 117 0.80 22.76 -41.40
CA ILE A 117 0.35 24.15 -41.30
C ILE A 117 -1.05 24.17 -40.70
N VAL A 118 -1.22 24.87 -39.57
CA VAL A 118 -2.52 25.11 -38.93
C VAL A 118 -3.18 26.34 -39.55
N LYS A 119 -2.41 27.42 -39.72
CA LYS A 119 -2.85 28.64 -40.39
C LYS A 119 -1.80 29.09 -41.41
N ASN A 120 -2.21 29.18 -42.67
CA ASN A 120 -1.35 29.63 -43.77
C ASN A 120 -0.85 31.05 -43.53
N SER A 121 0.29 31.40 -44.13
CA SER A 121 0.91 32.72 -44.00
C SER A 121 -0.09 33.84 -44.23
N TRP A 122 -0.21 34.76 -43.28
CA TRP A 122 -1.09 35.92 -43.37
C TRP A 122 -0.39 37.17 -42.83
N THR A 123 -0.91 38.33 -43.20
CA THR A 123 -0.42 39.64 -42.75
C THR A 123 -1.51 40.38 -42.01
N GLU A 124 -1.12 41.05 -40.93
CA GLU A 124 -1.97 42.06 -40.29
C GLU A 124 -1.22 43.39 -40.30
N SER A 125 -1.96 44.49 -40.48
CA SER A 125 -1.40 45.84 -40.60
C SER A 125 -2.22 46.85 -39.81
N ASP A 126 -1.54 47.84 -39.24
CA ASP A 126 -2.15 49.04 -38.67
C ASP A 126 -1.29 50.28 -38.98
N SER A 127 -1.56 51.41 -38.31
CA SER A 127 -0.81 52.66 -38.49
C SER A 127 0.69 52.57 -38.22
N HIS A 128 1.16 51.52 -37.55
CA HIS A 128 2.55 51.29 -37.16
C HIS A 128 3.30 50.31 -38.08
N GLY A 129 2.65 49.78 -39.13
CA GLY A 129 3.27 48.93 -40.15
C GLY A 129 2.55 47.58 -40.32
N THR A 130 3.31 46.56 -40.74
CA THR A 130 2.77 45.23 -41.08
C THR A 130 3.56 44.12 -40.38
N VAL A 131 2.84 43.14 -39.84
CA VAL A 131 3.40 41.91 -39.25
C VAL A 131 2.98 40.72 -40.11
N LYS A 132 3.92 39.82 -40.42
CA LYS A 132 3.65 38.54 -41.09
C LYS A 132 3.59 37.43 -40.05
N PHE A 133 2.66 36.52 -40.21
CA PHE A 133 2.45 35.40 -39.31
C PHE A 133 2.27 34.10 -40.08
N VAL A 134 2.57 32.99 -39.42
CA VAL A 134 2.20 31.64 -39.86
C VAL A 134 2.16 30.74 -38.63
N THR A 135 1.22 29.80 -38.60
CA THR A 135 1.06 28.89 -37.46
C THR A 135 1.27 27.45 -37.90
N VAL A 136 2.18 26.77 -37.22
CA VAL A 136 2.52 25.36 -37.46
C VAL A 136 2.20 24.50 -36.23
N GLN A 137 1.80 23.26 -36.47
CA GLN A 137 1.52 22.27 -35.42
C GLN A 137 2.84 21.68 -34.91
N THR A 138 2.99 21.62 -33.59
CA THR A 138 4.06 20.83 -32.94
C THR A 138 3.42 19.66 -32.17
N TYR A 139 3.82 19.41 -30.92
CA TYR A 139 3.27 18.36 -30.06
C TYR A 139 1.86 18.65 -29.52
N GLY A 140 1.09 17.58 -29.31
CA GLY A 140 -0.27 17.65 -28.77
C GLY A 140 -1.15 18.63 -29.54
N ASP A 141 -1.83 19.52 -28.80
CA ASP A 141 -2.63 20.61 -29.36
C ASP A 141 -1.87 21.96 -29.37
N THR A 142 -0.57 21.94 -29.06
CA THR A 142 0.31 23.12 -28.98
C THR A 142 0.76 23.55 -30.38
N THR A 143 0.73 24.86 -30.64
CA THR A 143 1.19 25.43 -31.91
C THR A 143 2.39 26.37 -31.72
N HIS A 144 3.11 26.57 -32.82
CA HIS A 144 4.07 27.66 -32.93
C HIS A 144 3.58 28.69 -33.94
N THR A 145 3.40 29.92 -33.50
CA THR A 145 3.19 31.06 -34.39
C THR A 145 4.51 31.77 -34.62
N LEU A 146 5.01 31.72 -35.85
CA LEU A 146 6.22 32.42 -36.26
C LEU A 146 5.84 33.83 -36.69
N ILE A 147 6.54 34.83 -36.15
CA ILE A 147 6.16 36.24 -36.23
C ILE A 147 7.33 37.03 -36.80
N ASP A 148 7.14 37.60 -38.00
CA ASP A 148 8.09 38.53 -38.59
C ASP A 148 7.58 39.96 -38.41
N LYS A 149 8.23 40.66 -37.47
CA LYS A 149 7.92 42.04 -37.06
C LYS A 149 8.87 43.06 -37.71
N SER A 150 9.72 42.67 -38.66
CA SER A 150 10.75 43.54 -39.28
C SER A 150 10.19 44.86 -39.84
N SER A 151 8.94 44.87 -40.30
CA SER A 151 8.25 46.01 -40.88
C SER A 151 7.20 46.66 -39.96
N TYR A 152 7.28 46.43 -38.64
CA TYR A 152 6.29 46.91 -37.67
C TYR A 152 6.91 47.61 -36.45
N LYS A 153 6.43 48.82 -36.16
CA LYS A 153 6.94 49.67 -35.06
C LYS A 153 5.97 49.83 -33.90
N GLY A 154 4.84 49.13 -33.92
CA GLY A 154 3.83 49.19 -32.87
C GLY A 154 4.29 48.47 -31.59
N LYS A 155 3.65 48.78 -30.46
CA LYS A 155 4.04 48.25 -29.14
C LYS A 155 3.93 46.72 -29.06
N PHE A 156 2.80 46.16 -29.49
CA PHE A 156 2.57 44.71 -29.47
C PHE A 156 2.36 44.14 -30.88
N LEU A 157 1.10 43.95 -31.29
CA LEU A 157 0.67 43.43 -32.59
C LEU A 157 -0.55 44.22 -33.09
N PRO A 158 -0.83 44.22 -34.41
CA PRO A 158 -2.01 44.89 -34.95
C PRO A 158 -3.32 44.41 -34.33
N GLY A 159 -4.28 45.34 -34.19
CA GLY A 159 -5.62 45.06 -33.64
C GLY A 159 -5.67 44.88 -32.11
N TYR A 160 -4.57 45.11 -31.40
CA TYR A 160 -4.56 45.28 -29.96
C TYR A 160 -4.45 46.76 -29.60
N GLU A 161 -5.21 47.20 -28.60
CA GLU A 161 -5.16 48.55 -28.06
C GLU A 161 -4.42 48.60 -26.72
N ASP A 162 -3.85 49.76 -26.38
CA ASP A 162 -3.21 49.99 -25.09
C ASP A 162 -4.21 49.86 -23.94
N THR A 163 -3.83 49.16 -22.87
CA THR A 163 -4.66 49.00 -21.67
C THR A 163 -4.20 49.97 -20.57
N PRO A 164 -5.12 50.66 -19.86
CA PRO A 164 -4.72 51.48 -18.71
C PRO A 164 -4.07 50.62 -17.62
N GLY A 165 -3.05 51.17 -16.96
CA GLY A 165 -2.35 50.48 -15.88
C GLY A 165 -3.25 50.25 -14.66
N ASP A 166 -3.02 49.15 -13.94
CA ASP A 166 -3.73 48.84 -12.70
C ASP A 166 -3.12 49.63 -11.51
N VAL A 167 -3.98 50.24 -10.70
CA VAL A 167 -3.57 50.99 -9.51
C VAL A 167 -2.89 50.08 -8.48
N LEU A 168 -3.32 48.81 -8.36
CA LEU A 168 -2.69 47.85 -7.46
C LEU A 168 -1.22 47.60 -7.80
N CYS A 169 -0.83 47.65 -9.08
CA CYS A 169 0.57 47.46 -9.49
C CYS A 169 1.52 48.45 -8.81
N LYS A 170 1.05 49.66 -8.50
CA LYS A 170 1.83 50.70 -7.82
C LYS A 170 1.99 50.44 -6.32
N MET A 171 1.07 49.68 -5.73
CA MET A 171 1.07 49.36 -4.29
C MET A 171 1.79 48.05 -3.98
N LEU A 172 1.84 47.13 -4.94
CA LEU A 172 2.48 45.83 -4.79
C LEU A 172 3.97 45.90 -5.15
N PRO A 173 4.82 45.13 -4.46
CA PRO A 173 6.25 45.26 -4.64
C PRO A 173 6.73 44.61 -5.95
N GLN A 174 7.72 45.19 -6.63
CA GLN A 174 8.18 44.72 -7.94
C GLN A 174 8.90 43.37 -7.87
N THR A 175 8.63 42.46 -8.83
CA THR A 175 9.16 41.08 -8.82
C THR A 175 10.36 40.86 -9.74
N HIS A 176 10.71 41.83 -10.59
CA HIS A 176 11.97 41.88 -11.36
C HIS A 176 12.27 40.68 -12.29
N LEU A 177 11.25 40.02 -12.85
CA LEU A 177 11.44 38.99 -13.89
C LEU A 177 11.74 39.65 -15.25
N ASP A 178 12.70 39.14 -16.02
CA ASP A 178 13.25 39.81 -17.22
C ASP A 178 12.73 39.22 -18.54
N PHE A 179 12.99 37.94 -18.81
CA PHE A 179 12.63 37.27 -20.07
C PHE A 179 12.33 35.78 -19.87
N ILE A 180 11.73 35.13 -20.87
CA ILE A 180 11.49 33.67 -20.86
C ILE A 180 12.81 32.96 -21.18
N ASP A 181 13.35 32.19 -20.22
CA ASP A 181 14.60 31.45 -20.38
C ASP A 181 14.40 30.19 -21.23
N HIS A 182 13.38 29.41 -20.90
CA HIS A 182 13.05 28.17 -21.60
C HIS A 182 11.59 27.75 -21.34
N ILE A 183 11.06 26.87 -22.18
CA ILE A 183 9.69 26.33 -22.06
C ILE A 183 9.74 24.83 -22.22
N VAL A 184 9.11 24.11 -21.29
CA VAL A 184 9.17 22.65 -21.22
C VAL A 184 7.89 22.02 -21.73
N GLY A 185 8.00 21.09 -22.67
CA GLY A 185 6.90 20.32 -23.24
C GLY A 185 6.92 18.87 -22.77
N ASN A 186 5.89 18.44 -22.05
CA ASN A 186 5.71 17.04 -21.66
C ASN A 186 5.00 16.27 -22.75
N GLN A 187 5.45 15.04 -23.00
CA GLN A 187 4.94 14.13 -24.01
C GLN A 187 4.44 12.83 -23.36
N PRO A 188 3.50 12.12 -24.00
CA PRO A 188 3.21 10.72 -23.72
C PRO A 188 4.47 9.83 -23.80
N ASP A 189 4.36 8.61 -23.29
CA ASP A 189 5.46 7.65 -23.34
C ASP A 189 5.91 7.38 -24.79
N LEU A 190 7.23 7.30 -24.99
CA LEU A 190 7.91 7.08 -26.27
C LEU A 190 7.68 8.17 -27.35
N GLU A 191 7.15 9.34 -27.01
CA GLU A 191 6.94 10.44 -27.97
C GLU A 191 8.05 11.51 -27.96
N MET A 192 8.93 11.57 -26.94
CA MET A 192 9.97 12.62 -26.82
C MET A 192 10.89 12.69 -28.04
N GLU A 193 11.40 11.54 -28.48
CA GLU A 193 12.33 11.46 -29.61
C GLU A 193 11.67 11.94 -30.92
N SER A 194 10.41 11.59 -31.14
CA SER A 194 9.66 12.03 -32.33
C SER A 194 9.47 13.55 -32.37
N VAL A 195 9.18 14.15 -31.21
CA VAL A 195 8.99 15.59 -31.05
C VAL A 195 10.32 16.33 -31.16
N ALA A 196 11.38 15.85 -30.50
CA ALA A 196 12.72 16.42 -30.66
C ALA A 196 13.16 16.37 -32.12
N LYS A 197 12.91 15.26 -32.81
CA LYS A 197 13.22 15.10 -34.24
C LYS A 197 12.45 16.07 -35.12
N TRP A 198 11.21 16.38 -34.76
CA TRP A 198 10.41 17.39 -35.46
C TRP A 198 11.10 18.76 -35.41
N TYR A 199 11.59 19.21 -34.25
CA TYR A 199 12.32 20.48 -34.13
C TYR A 199 13.61 20.49 -34.97
N GLU A 200 14.39 19.39 -34.91
CA GLU A 200 15.62 19.25 -35.71
C GLU A 200 15.35 19.33 -37.21
N THR A 201 14.30 18.63 -37.64
CA THR A 201 14.00 18.45 -39.06
C THR A 201 13.29 19.68 -39.61
N VAL A 202 12.19 20.08 -38.99
CA VAL A 202 11.28 21.11 -39.50
C VAL A 202 11.82 22.53 -39.25
N LEU A 203 12.36 22.80 -38.06
CA LEU A 203 12.81 24.14 -37.67
C LEU A 203 14.34 24.29 -37.66
N GLN A 204 15.10 23.25 -38.00
CA GLN A 204 16.56 23.26 -38.01
C GLN A 204 17.19 23.59 -36.65
N PHE A 205 16.53 23.15 -35.57
CA PHE A 205 17.11 23.22 -34.23
C PHE A 205 18.14 22.10 -34.05
N HIS A 206 18.95 22.20 -33.01
CA HIS A 206 19.89 21.13 -32.63
C HIS A 206 19.58 20.64 -31.22
N ARG A 207 19.95 19.38 -30.93
CA ARG A 207 20.01 18.90 -29.54
C ARG A 207 21.06 19.71 -28.83
N PHE A 208 20.66 20.39 -27.77
CA PHE A 208 21.54 21.15 -26.91
C PHE A 208 22.04 20.28 -25.76
N TRP A 209 21.14 19.49 -25.19
CA TRP A 209 21.39 18.73 -23.97
C TRP A 209 20.42 17.55 -23.85
N SER A 210 20.85 16.44 -23.27
CA SER A 210 19.96 15.33 -22.94
C SER A 210 20.37 14.57 -21.68
N VAL A 211 19.35 13.93 -21.10
CA VAL A 211 19.41 13.11 -19.89
C VAL A 211 18.42 11.96 -20.00
N ASP A 212 18.86 10.81 -19.50
CA ASP A 212 18.04 9.61 -19.43
C ASP A 212 17.70 9.23 -17.98
N ASP A 213 16.93 8.17 -17.82
CA ASP A 213 16.45 7.66 -16.54
C ASP A 213 17.54 7.02 -15.68
N SER A 214 18.73 6.73 -16.23
CA SER A 214 19.89 6.35 -15.41
C SER A 214 20.44 7.53 -14.59
N GLN A 215 20.09 8.75 -14.99
CA GLN A 215 20.61 9.98 -14.39
C GLN A 215 19.54 10.78 -13.65
N ILE A 216 18.31 10.77 -14.15
CA ILE A 216 17.18 11.49 -13.56
C ILE A 216 16.14 10.48 -13.11
N HIS A 217 16.37 9.98 -11.90
CA HIS A 217 15.43 9.13 -11.19
C HIS A 217 15.48 9.43 -9.69
N THR A 218 14.34 9.25 -9.04
CA THR A 218 14.29 9.04 -7.58
C THR A 218 14.34 7.55 -7.28
N GLU A 219 14.11 7.15 -6.04
CA GLU A 219 13.86 5.74 -5.75
C GLU A 219 12.56 5.23 -6.41
N TYR A 220 11.67 6.15 -6.77
CA TYR A 220 10.29 5.85 -7.13
C TYR A 220 9.95 6.18 -8.58
N SER A 221 10.34 7.33 -9.13
CA SER A 221 9.95 7.72 -10.49
C SER A 221 11.13 8.29 -11.29
N ALA A 222 10.99 8.33 -12.61
CA ALA A 222 12.01 8.83 -13.53
C ALA A 222 11.39 9.58 -14.72
N LEU A 223 12.22 10.29 -15.48
CA LEU A 223 11.89 10.83 -16.80
C LEU A 223 13.10 10.81 -17.71
N ARG A 224 12.86 10.96 -19.02
CA ARG A 224 13.88 11.29 -20.01
C ARG A 224 13.61 12.68 -20.55
N SER A 225 14.67 13.42 -20.88
CA SER A 225 14.55 14.79 -21.42
C SER A 225 15.57 15.07 -22.51
N ILE A 226 15.10 15.69 -23.59
CA ILE A 226 15.93 16.25 -24.66
C ILE A 226 15.64 17.73 -24.78
N VAL A 227 16.66 18.56 -24.67
CA VAL A 227 16.57 19.99 -24.93
C VAL A 227 16.96 20.25 -26.37
N VAL A 228 16.03 20.82 -27.12
CA VAL A 228 16.31 21.37 -28.45
C VAL A 228 16.48 22.88 -28.37
N ALA A 229 17.38 23.43 -29.17
CA ALA A 229 17.64 24.86 -29.23
C ALA A 229 17.79 25.34 -30.67
N ASN A 230 17.47 26.61 -30.93
CA ASN A 230 17.86 27.23 -32.20
C ASN A 230 19.38 27.37 -32.28
N TYR A 231 19.91 27.65 -33.47
CA TYR A 231 21.36 27.72 -33.69
C TYR A 231 22.09 28.71 -32.75
N GLU A 232 21.49 29.88 -32.49
CA GLU A 232 22.01 30.88 -31.55
C GLU A 232 21.74 30.57 -30.08
N GLU A 233 21.00 29.50 -29.78
CA GLU A 233 20.65 29.02 -28.43
C GLU A 233 19.90 30.06 -27.57
N THR A 234 19.18 30.97 -28.22
CA THR A 234 18.32 31.98 -27.60
C THR A 234 16.93 31.44 -27.26
N ILE A 235 16.50 30.38 -27.94
CA ILE A 235 15.27 29.63 -27.71
C ILE A 235 15.67 28.23 -27.29
N LYS A 236 15.24 27.80 -26.10
CA LYS A 236 15.51 26.46 -25.58
C LYS A 236 14.20 25.80 -25.15
N MET A 237 13.99 24.57 -25.62
CA MET A 237 12.78 23.79 -25.42
C MET A 237 13.14 22.40 -24.89
N PRO A 238 13.15 22.18 -23.57
CA PRO A 238 13.19 20.83 -23.01
C PRO A 238 11.92 20.05 -23.36
N ILE A 239 12.08 18.85 -23.90
CA ILE A 239 11.01 17.92 -24.23
C ILE A 239 11.16 16.71 -23.32
N ASN A 240 10.14 16.42 -22.52
CA ASN A 240 10.17 15.34 -21.54
C ASN A 240 9.22 14.22 -21.94
N GLU A 241 9.56 12.99 -21.59
CA GLU A 241 8.62 11.86 -21.57
C GLU A 241 8.73 11.10 -20.24
N PRO A 242 7.68 10.38 -19.82
CA PRO A 242 7.77 9.51 -18.66
C PRO A 242 8.85 8.44 -18.88
N ALA A 243 9.45 8.00 -17.77
CA ALA A 243 10.33 6.85 -17.78
C ALA A 243 9.91 5.86 -16.69
N ASN A 244 10.40 4.63 -16.83
CA ASN A 244 10.07 3.53 -15.94
C ASN A 244 10.56 3.81 -14.52
N GLY A 245 9.70 3.58 -13.54
CA GLY A 245 10.00 3.72 -12.12
C GLY A 245 9.04 2.86 -11.29
N LYS A 246 9.32 2.70 -9.99
CA LYS A 246 8.40 2.01 -9.06
C LYS A 246 7.02 2.71 -9.02
N ARG A 247 6.97 4.02 -9.18
CA ARG A 247 5.80 4.90 -9.13
C ARG A 247 5.66 5.75 -10.40
N LYS A 248 4.47 6.32 -10.56
CA LYS A 248 4.02 7.11 -11.70
C LYS A 248 4.88 8.34 -11.82
N SER A 249 5.57 8.45 -12.95
CA SER A 249 6.29 9.65 -13.33
C SER A 249 5.34 10.85 -13.30
N GLN A 250 5.81 11.97 -12.75
CA GLN A 250 5.12 13.25 -12.80
C GLN A 250 4.79 13.71 -14.24
N ILE A 251 5.55 13.22 -15.24
CA ILE A 251 5.27 13.48 -16.66
C ILE A 251 3.99 12.73 -17.07
N GLN A 252 3.79 11.51 -16.58
CA GLN A 252 2.57 10.74 -16.80
C GLN A 252 1.38 11.37 -16.05
N GLU A 253 1.57 11.87 -14.82
CA GLU A 253 0.53 12.67 -14.13
C GLU A 253 0.09 13.87 -14.98
N TYR A 254 1.06 14.63 -15.53
CA TYR A 254 0.74 15.74 -16.43
C TYR A 254 -0.09 15.28 -17.63
N VAL A 255 0.34 14.24 -18.35
CA VAL A 255 -0.32 13.77 -19.58
C VAL A 255 -1.76 13.31 -19.30
N GLU A 256 -2.01 12.66 -18.16
CA GLU A 256 -3.35 12.22 -17.76
C GLU A 256 -4.30 13.39 -17.47
N TYR A 257 -3.86 14.40 -16.70
CA TYR A 257 -4.71 15.53 -16.33
C TYR A 257 -4.80 16.63 -17.41
N TYR A 258 -3.77 16.74 -18.26
CA TYR A 258 -3.78 17.59 -19.43
C TYR A 258 -4.52 16.93 -20.60
N GLY A 259 -4.58 15.60 -20.67
CA GLY A 259 -5.23 14.87 -21.76
C GLY A 259 -4.37 14.72 -23.02
N GLY A 260 -3.03 14.72 -22.88
CA GLY A 260 -2.07 14.58 -23.98
C GLY A 260 -0.77 15.37 -23.75
N GLY A 261 0.04 15.50 -24.81
CA GLY A 261 1.25 16.32 -24.79
C GLY A 261 0.97 17.82 -24.74
N GLY A 262 1.81 18.59 -24.04
CA GLY A 262 1.59 20.02 -23.82
C GLY A 262 2.70 20.69 -23.00
N VAL A 263 2.58 22.02 -22.82
CA VAL A 263 3.54 22.79 -22.03
C VAL A 263 3.35 22.52 -20.54
N GLN A 264 4.40 22.03 -19.88
CA GLN A 264 4.43 21.78 -18.44
C GLN A 264 4.80 23.04 -17.66
N HIS A 265 5.90 23.70 -18.03
CA HIS A 265 6.32 24.90 -17.32
C HIS A 265 7.05 25.89 -18.21
N VAL A 266 7.07 27.13 -17.73
CA VAL A 266 7.74 28.27 -18.35
C VAL A 266 8.70 28.87 -17.34
N ALA A 267 9.98 28.90 -17.70
CA ALA A 267 11.02 29.46 -16.85
C ALA A 267 11.26 30.94 -17.13
N LEU A 268 11.23 31.73 -16.08
CA LEU A 268 11.33 33.19 -16.11
C LEU A 268 12.65 33.62 -15.48
N ASN A 269 13.51 34.24 -16.29
CA ASN A 269 14.82 34.68 -15.85
C ASN A 269 14.73 35.89 -14.91
N THR A 270 15.63 35.96 -13.93
CA THR A 270 15.87 37.15 -13.10
C THR A 270 17.37 37.34 -12.82
N LYS A 271 17.75 38.58 -12.50
CA LYS A 271 19.11 38.97 -12.08
C LYS A 271 19.32 38.90 -10.57
N ASP A 272 18.24 38.91 -9.79
CA ASP A 272 18.24 38.79 -8.33
C ASP A 272 17.06 37.91 -7.88
N ILE A 273 17.33 36.61 -7.80
CA ILE A 273 16.32 35.61 -7.45
C ILE A 273 15.86 35.72 -6.00
N ILE A 274 16.72 36.13 -5.07
CA ILE A 274 16.35 36.32 -3.66
C ILE A 274 15.30 37.41 -3.56
N LEU A 275 15.54 38.57 -4.19
CA LEU A 275 14.57 39.65 -4.22
C LEU A 275 13.28 39.20 -4.94
N SER A 276 13.41 38.61 -6.12
CA SER A 276 12.27 38.23 -6.95
C SER A 276 11.34 37.26 -6.21
N VAL A 277 11.88 36.18 -5.65
CA VAL A 277 11.12 35.15 -4.92
C VAL A 277 10.53 35.70 -3.64
N LYS A 278 11.25 36.55 -2.89
CA LYS A 278 10.72 37.23 -1.71
C LYS A 278 9.49 38.08 -2.05
N GLN A 279 9.55 38.82 -3.16
CA GLN A 279 8.44 39.68 -3.60
C GLN A 279 7.26 38.88 -4.15
N LEU A 280 7.53 37.77 -4.86
CA LEU A 280 6.49 36.84 -5.30
C LEU A 280 5.78 36.20 -4.10
N LYS A 281 6.52 35.72 -3.08
CA LYS A 281 5.94 35.21 -1.84
C LYS A 281 5.13 36.29 -1.10
N ALA A 282 5.61 37.53 -1.04
CA ALA A 282 4.88 38.66 -0.43
C ALA A 282 3.56 38.98 -1.18
N ARG A 283 3.51 38.74 -2.49
CA ARG A 283 2.28 38.81 -3.30
C ARG A 283 1.37 37.59 -3.15
N GLY A 284 1.79 36.58 -2.39
CA GLY A 284 1.03 35.36 -2.12
C GLY A 284 1.23 34.24 -3.15
N MET A 285 2.27 34.31 -3.99
CA MET A 285 2.64 33.16 -4.82
C MET A 285 3.14 32.00 -3.98
N GLN A 286 2.65 30.80 -4.32
CA GLN A 286 3.02 29.57 -3.66
C GLN A 286 4.10 28.83 -4.47
N PHE A 287 5.10 28.32 -3.77
CA PHE A 287 6.23 27.58 -4.33
C PHE A 287 6.30 26.18 -3.72
N LEU A 288 7.02 25.28 -4.41
CA LEU A 288 7.41 23.99 -3.85
C LEU A 288 8.35 24.19 -2.67
N SER A 289 8.27 23.30 -1.69
CA SER A 289 9.13 23.28 -0.51
C SER A 289 10.22 22.22 -0.64
N VAL A 290 11.41 22.53 -0.14
CA VAL A 290 12.59 21.65 -0.17
C VAL A 290 13.01 21.37 1.28
N PRO A 291 13.39 20.14 1.65
CA PRO A 291 13.81 19.83 3.03
C PRO A 291 15.12 20.52 3.40
N ASP A 292 15.28 20.87 4.68
CA ASP A 292 16.48 21.56 5.19
C ASP A 292 17.77 20.77 4.96
N THR A 293 17.69 19.44 4.97
CA THR A 293 18.82 18.53 4.71
C THR A 293 19.46 18.73 3.34
N TYR A 294 18.72 19.23 2.34
CA TYR A 294 19.28 19.59 1.04
C TYR A 294 20.35 20.69 1.17
N TYR A 295 20.08 21.72 1.97
CA TYR A 295 20.99 22.86 2.13
C TYR A 295 22.25 22.48 2.89
N GLU A 296 22.14 21.56 3.84
CA GLU A 296 23.31 20.97 4.52
C GLU A 296 24.19 20.21 3.52
N MET A 297 23.58 19.35 2.69
CA MET A 297 24.28 18.56 1.68
C MET A 297 24.94 19.42 0.59
N ILE A 298 24.22 20.41 0.04
CA ILE A 298 24.77 21.25 -1.03
C ILE A 298 25.87 22.18 -0.52
N THR A 299 25.75 22.66 0.72
CA THR A 299 26.81 23.46 1.35
C THR A 299 28.08 22.64 1.49
N GLU A 300 27.98 21.36 1.88
CA GLU A 300 29.13 20.47 1.95
C GLU A 300 29.75 20.22 0.56
N LYS A 301 28.92 19.95 -0.45
CA LYS A 301 29.38 19.77 -1.84
C LYS A 301 30.10 21.01 -2.39
N LEU A 302 29.60 22.21 -2.08
CA LEU A 302 30.19 23.47 -2.53
C LEU A 302 31.58 23.73 -1.91
N LYS A 303 31.87 23.24 -0.70
CA LYS A 303 33.22 23.36 -0.09
C LYS A 303 34.30 22.69 -0.93
N HIS A 304 33.93 21.66 -1.70
CA HIS A 304 34.83 20.91 -2.58
C HIS A 304 34.78 21.37 -4.04
N SER A 305 33.94 22.36 -4.37
CA SER A 305 33.80 22.91 -5.71
C SER A 305 34.69 24.14 -5.93
N LYS A 306 35.06 24.40 -7.19
CA LYS A 306 35.71 25.66 -7.59
C LYS A 306 34.73 26.82 -7.70
N VAL A 307 33.43 26.52 -7.74
CA VAL A 307 32.37 27.52 -7.90
C VAL A 307 31.99 28.11 -6.55
N HIS A 308 31.96 29.44 -6.48
CA HIS A 308 31.51 30.18 -5.31
C HIS A 308 30.15 30.83 -5.56
N VAL A 309 29.13 30.38 -4.81
CA VAL A 309 27.79 30.99 -4.81
C VAL A 309 27.87 32.32 -4.07
N MET A 310 27.46 33.40 -4.73
CA MET A 310 27.58 34.76 -4.17
C MET A 310 26.40 35.12 -3.26
N GLU A 311 25.24 34.51 -3.51
CA GLU A 311 24.03 34.68 -2.73
C GLU A 311 24.14 33.99 -1.36
N ASP A 312 23.49 34.57 -0.35
CA ASP A 312 23.48 34.02 1.01
C ASP A 312 22.68 32.70 1.05
N ILE A 313 23.37 31.59 1.27
CA ILE A 313 22.78 30.24 1.33
C ILE A 313 21.66 30.15 2.36
N LYS A 314 21.72 30.88 3.48
CA LYS A 314 20.63 30.88 4.48
C LYS A 314 19.36 31.51 3.94
N LYS A 315 19.48 32.56 3.12
CA LYS A 315 18.33 33.17 2.44
C LYS A 315 17.80 32.26 1.33
N LEU A 316 18.68 31.56 0.62
CA LEU A 316 18.28 30.56 -0.37
C LEU A 316 17.46 29.44 0.32
N GLN A 317 17.89 28.99 1.50
CA GLN A 317 17.16 28.03 2.33
C GLN A 317 15.79 28.56 2.78
N GLU A 318 15.74 29.75 3.37
CA GLU A 318 14.48 30.39 3.80
C GLU A 318 13.47 30.52 2.64
N LEU A 319 13.97 30.77 1.42
CA LEU A 319 13.14 30.92 0.25
C LEU A 319 12.87 29.61 -0.49
N SER A 320 13.50 28.49 -0.10
CA SER A 320 13.44 27.20 -0.78
C SER A 320 13.96 27.24 -2.23
N ILE A 321 15.01 28.04 -2.49
CA ILE A 321 15.67 28.15 -3.79
C ILE A 321 16.74 27.06 -3.92
N LEU A 322 16.70 26.31 -5.02
CA LEU A 322 17.65 25.24 -5.32
C LEU A 322 18.90 25.79 -6.03
N ILE A 323 20.06 25.18 -5.80
CA ILE A 323 21.39 25.55 -6.31
C ILE A 323 21.96 24.38 -7.11
N ASP A 324 22.24 24.57 -8.41
CA ASP A 324 23.06 23.63 -9.17
C ASP A 324 24.27 24.33 -9.76
N TYR A 325 25.34 23.57 -10.03
CA TYR A 325 26.59 24.12 -10.53
C TYR A 325 27.33 23.16 -11.45
N ASP A 326 28.10 23.72 -12.37
CA ASP A 326 29.07 23.02 -13.20
C ASP A 326 30.48 23.54 -12.92
N GLU A 327 31.45 23.26 -13.79
CA GLU A 327 32.83 23.76 -13.60
C GLU A 327 32.97 25.27 -13.88
N ASN A 328 32.01 25.86 -14.60
CA ASN A 328 32.09 27.23 -15.12
C ASN A 328 31.26 28.22 -14.30
N GLY A 329 30.21 27.75 -13.63
CA GLY A 329 29.26 28.60 -12.93
C GLY A 329 28.17 27.83 -12.19
N TYR A 330 27.12 28.56 -11.80
CA TYR A 330 25.97 27.99 -11.10
C TYR A 330 24.65 28.58 -11.60
N LEU A 331 23.58 27.86 -11.32
CA LEU A 331 22.20 28.31 -11.53
C LEU A 331 21.43 28.19 -10.22
N LEU A 332 20.48 29.11 -10.06
CA LEU A 332 19.53 29.12 -8.97
C LEU A 332 18.13 28.98 -9.56
N GLN A 333 17.31 28.09 -9.03
CA GLN A 333 15.98 27.81 -9.56
C GLN A 333 14.96 27.54 -8.45
N ILE A 334 13.70 27.88 -8.71
CA ILE A 334 12.57 27.54 -7.84
C ILE A 334 11.29 27.43 -8.67
N PHE A 335 10.40 26.52 -8.26
CA PHE A 335 9.17 26.23 -8.99
C PHE A 335 7.95 26.63 -8.19
N THR A 336 6.98 27.25 -8.86
CA THR A 336 5.67 27.53 -8.27
C THR A 336 4.91 26.21 -8.08
N LYS A 337 3.87 26.23 -7.25
CA LYS A 337 2.80 25.23 -7.39
C LYS A 337 2.09 25.40 -8.76
N PRO A 338 1.30 24.40 -9.21
CA PRO A 338 0.45 24.56 -10.38
C PRO A 338 -0.39 25.84 -10.32
N LEU A 339 -0.56 26.51 -11.47
CA LEU A 339 -1.28 27.79 -11.58
C LEU A 339 -2.80 27.61 -11.64
N GLN A 340 -3.25 26.37 -11.78
CA GLN A 340 -4.64 25.93 -11.71
C GLN A 340 -4.74 24.65 -10.86
N ASP A 341 -5.97 24.19 -10.59
CA ASP A 341 -6.20 23.01 -9.76
C ASP A 341 -5.65 21.72 -10.39
N ARG A 342 -5.70 21.60 -11.73
CA ARG A 342 -5.09 20.46 -12.43
C ARG A 342 -3.57 20.53 -12.27
N PRO A 343 -2.88 19.42 -11.93
CA PRO A 343 -1.42 19.39 -11.75
C PRO A 343 -0.69 19.44 -13.10
N THR A 344 -0.83 20.56 -13.80
CA THR A 344 -0.38 20.75 -15.19
C THR A 344 0.60 21.92 -15.26
N VAL A 345 0.17 23.11 -15.72
CA VAL A 345 1.06 24.26 -15.94
C VAL A 345 1.54 24.85 -14.61
N PHE A 346 2.85 24.97 -14.43
CA PHE A 346 3.51 25.77 -13.37
C PHE A 346 4.60 26.68 -13.95
N LEU A 347 5.19 27.54 -13.13
CA LEU A 347 6.28 28.43 -13.54
C LEU A 347 7.55 28.13 -12.78
N GLU A 348 8.68 28.42 -13.41
CA GLU A 348 9.99 28.43 -12.79
C GLU A 348 10.53 29.85 -12.74
N VAL A 349 11.20 30.23 -11.65
CA VAL A 349 12.03 31.44 -11.59
C VAL A 349 13.48 30.98 -11.55
N ILE A 350 14.28 31.47 -12.50
CA ILE A 350 15.67 31.04 -12.69
C ILE A 350 16.64 32.22 -12.75
N GLN A 351 17.80 32.06 -12.11
CA GLN A 351 18.94 32.96 -12.25
C GLN A 351 20.17 32.16 -12.67
N ARG A 352 20.86 32.63 -13.70
CA ARG A 352 22.06 31.98 -14.26
C ARG A 352 23.31 32.83 -13.97
N ARG A 353 24.36 32.20 -13.45
CA ARG A 353 25.67 32.81 -13.20
C ARG A 353 26.74 32.01 -13.92
N ASN A 354 27.01 32.40 -15.17
CA ASN A 354 27.94 31.71 -16.07
C ASN A 354 27.61 30.22 -16.27
N HIS A 355 26.32 29.87 -16.29
CA HIS A 355 25.83 28.50 -16.42
C HIS A 355 24.70 28.41 -17.45
N ASN A 356 24.90 27.61 -18.50
CA ASN A 356 23.97 27.47 -19.62
C ASN A 356 23.18 26.14 -19.62
N GLY A 357 23.49 25.19 -18.73
CA GLY A 357 22.79 23.91 -18.61
C GLY A 357 21.46 23.98 -17.83
N PHE A 358 20.84 22.82 -17.58
CA PHE A 358 19.47 22.74 -17.02
C PHE A 358 19.38 22.18 -15.59
N GLY A 359 20.51 21.98 -14.94
CA GLY A 359 20.51 21.71 -13.51
C GLY A 359 20.32 20.24 -13.11
N ALA A 360 20.96 19.27 -13.80
CA ALA A 360 20.86 17.83 -13.51
C ALA A 360 21.02 17.46 -12.03
N GLY A 361 21.94 18.13 -11.31
CA GLY A 361 22.21 17.86 -9.91
C GLY A 361 21.02 18.17 -9.00
N ASN A 362 20.17 19.11 -9.40
CA ASN A 362 18.96 19.48 -8.68
C ASN A 362 17.72 18.67 -9.05
N PHE A 363 17.69 17.99 -10.20
CA PHE A 363 16.48 17.29 -10.62
C PHE A 363 16.03 16.28 -9.58
N LYS A 364 16.92 15.50 -8.96
CA LYS A 364 16.50 14.57 -7.91
C LYS A 364 15.73 15.25 -6.76
N THR A 365 16.26 16.37 -6.25
CA THR A 365 15.62 17.11 -5.14
C THR A 365 14.32 17.77 -5.59
N LEU A 366 14.30 18.33 -6.80
CA LEU A 366 13.10 18.90 -7.40
C LEU A 366 12.01 17.83 -7.56
N PHE A 367 12.38 16.65 -8.02
CA PHE A 367 11.48 15.52 -8.15
C PHE A 367 10.91 15.10 -6.82
N GLU A 368 11.74 14.91 -5.80
CA GLU A 368 11.25 14.56 -4.46
C GLU A 368 10.22 15.60 -3.94
N ALA A 369 10.42 16.88 -4.25
CA ALA A 369 9.46 17.94 -3.92
C ALA A 369 8.16 17.86 -4.75
N ILE A 370 8.24 17.55 -6.04
CA ILE A 370 7.06 17.38 -6.92
C ILE A 370 6.30 16.10 -6.55
N GLU A 371 7.00 14.99 -6.31
CA GLU A 371 6.48 13.69 -5.87
C GLU A 371 5.74 13.81 -4.54
N LEU A 372 6.23 14.64 -3.61
CA LEU A 372 5.53 14.93 -2.36
C LEU A 372 4.18 15.61 -2.61
N GLU A 373 4.12 16.56 -3.54
CA GLU A 373 2.85 17.20 -3.92
C GLU A 373 1.95 16.23 -4.72
N GLN A 374 2.53 15.37 -5.57
CA GLN A 374 1.82 14.31 -6.29
C GLN A 374 1.21 13.29 -5.32
N ALA A 375 1.93 12.96 -4.24
CA ALA A 375 1.45 12.09 -3.17
C ALA A 375 0.29 12.75 -2.41
N LYS A 376 0.37 14.06 -2.11
CA LYS A 376 -0.75 14.81 -1.50
C LYS A 376 -2.00 14.83 -2.37
N ARG A 377 -1.84 14.80 -3.70
CA ARG A 377 -2.94 14.69 -4.67
C ARG A 377 -3.46 13.26 -4.87
N GLY A 378 -2.79 12.25 -4.30
CA GLY A 378 -3.14 10.84 -4.50
C GLY A 378 -2.71 10.26 -5.85
N ASN A 379 -1.88 10.96 -6.63
CA ASN A 379 -1.49 10.56 -8.00
C ASN A 379 -0.13 9.87 -8.07
N PHE A 380 0.56 9.67 -6.95
CA PHE A 380 1.87 9.03 -6.87
C PHE A 380 1.73 7.51 -6.72
N LEU A 381 1.07 6.90 -7.72
CA LEU A 381 0.65 5.49 -7.78
C LEU A 381 1.78 4.60 -8.33
N PHE A 382 1.80 3.29 -8.07
CA PHE A 382 2.82 2.39 -8.65
C PHE A 382 2.67 2.23 -10.19
N VAL A 383 3.78 2.16 -10.95
CA VAL A 383 3.79 1.88 -12.40
C VAL A 383 4.15 0.42 -12.64
N LEU A 384 3.27 -0.31 -13.33
CA LEU A 384 3.55 -1.66 -13.80
C LEU A 384 4.25 -1.58 -15.16
N VAL A 385 5.58 -1.76 -15.18
CA VAL A 385 6.36 -1.84 -16.42
C VAL A 385 6.09 -3.19 -17.08
N TYR A 386 5.25 -3.22 -18.11
CA TYR A 386 5.15 -4.34 -19.06
C TYR A 386 6.02 -4.00 -20.27
N ALA A 387 7.06 -4.80 -20.53
CA ALA A 387 7.79 -4.75 -21.79
C ALA A 387 6.99 -5.49 -22.87
N GLU A 388 6.37 -4.77 -23.79
CA GLU A 388 5.71 -5.37 -24.96
C GLU A 388 6.56 -5.20 -26.23
N ASN A 389 7.08 -6.32 -26.73
CA ASN A 389 7.46 -6.47 -28.13
C ASN A 389 6.27 -7.05 -28.89
N TYR A 390 5.52 -6.24 -29.62
CA TYR A 390 4.66 -6.76 -30.69
C TYR A 390 4.67 -5.84 -31.92
N THR A 391 5.14 -6.41 -33.02
CA THR A 391 5.06 -5.88 -34.38
C THR A 391 3.62 -5.88 -34.86
N VAL A 392 3.14 -4.72 -35.30
CA VAL A 392 1.84 -4.55 -35.95
C VAL A 392 1.98 -4.88 -37.45
N THR A 393 1.17 -5.82 -37.94
CA THR A 393 0.84 -5.90 -39.37
C THR A 393 -0.64 -5.55 -39.55
N GLU A 394 -0.89 -4.53 -40.37
CA GLU A 394 -2.21 -4.12 -40.83
C GLU A 394 -2.86 -5.20 -41.71
N ASN A 395 -4.17 -5.42 -41.55
CA ASN A 395 -5.15 -5.50 -42.66
C ASN A 395 -6.59 -5.77 -42.17
N GLY A 396 -7.50 -4.82 -42.47
CA GLY A 396 -8.75 -5.06 -43.21
C GLY A 396 -10.00 -5.72 -42.57
N LEU A 397 -11.00 -4.87 -42.28
CA LEU A 397 -12.44 -4.93 -42.69
C LEU A 397 -13.39 -6.13 -42.37
N LYS A 398 -14.55 -5.73 -41.78
CA LYS A 398 -15.97 -6.12 -42.02
C LYS A 398 -16.67 -7.24 -41.21
N ASP A 399 -17.74 -6.78 -40.53
CA ASP A 399 -19.12 -7.29 -40.36
C ASP A 399 -19.50 -8.67 -39.77
N ASN A 400 -20.46 -8.58 -38.83
CA ASN A 400 -21.57 -9.48 -38.46
C ASN A 400 -21.29 -10.94 -38.05
N SER A 401 -21.53 -11.25 -36.77
CA SER A 401 -22.59 -12.20 -36.36
C SER A 401 -22.65 -12.36 -34.82
N SER A 402 -23.87 -12.49 -34.34
CA SER A 402 -24.24 -12.88 -32.98
C SER A 402 -23.84 -14.33 -32.69
N THR A 403 -22.92 -14.52 -31.74
CA THR A 403 -22.66 -15.80 -31.09
C THR A 403 -22.51 -15.56 -29.60
N VAL A 404 -23.46 -16.12 -28.85
CA VAL A 404 -23.39 -16.32 -27.40
C VAL A 404 -22.18 -17.21 -27.14
N LEU A 405 -21.12 -16.65 -26.54
CA LEU A 405 -19.98 -17.39 -26.03
C LEU A 405 -19.61 -16.87 -24.64
N ASN A 406 -19.56 -17.83 -23.71
CA ASN A 406 -19.03 -17.78 -22.36
C ASN A 406 -18.06 -16.62 -22.12
N GLY A 407 -18.46 -15.73 -21.21
CA GLY A 407 -17.63 -14.64 -20.72
C GLY A 407 -16.40 -15.16 -19.97
N SER A 408 -15.32 -15.37 -20.70
CA SER A 408 -13.98 -15.21 -20.17
C SER A 408 -13.73 -13.72 -20.05
N TYR A 409 -14.00 -13.17 -18.86
CA TYR A 409 -13.63 -11.81 -18.51
C TYR A 409 -12.10 -11.69 -18.57
N THR A 410 -11.58 -11.11 -19.63
CA THR A 410 -10.20 -10.64 -19.68
C THR A 410 -10.02 -9.57 -18.60
N LYS A 411 -9.13 -9.87 -17.65
CA LYS A 411 -8.86 -9.08 -16.45
C LYS A 411 -8.22 -7.75 -16.85
N ASN A 412 -9.02 -6.70 -17.00
CA ASN A 412 -8.54 -5.31 -17.08
C ASN A 412 -7.67 -5.02 -15.85
N ASN A 413 -6.42 -4.60 -16.05
CA ASN A 413 -5.47 -4.29 -14.97
C ASN A 413 -5.92 -3.02 -14.23
N ARG A 414 -6.67 -3.20 -13.15
CA ARG A 414 -7.10 -2.10 -12.27
C ARG A 414 -6.03 -1.85 -11.21
N ASN A 415 -5.75 -0.59 -10.88
CA ASN A 415 -4.87 -0.16 -9.77
C ASN A 415 -5.51 -0.35 -8.39
N CYS A 416 -6.23 -1.46 -8.25
CA CYS A 416 -6.97 -1.81 -7.07
C CYS A 416 -7.06 -3.34 -7.00
N THR A 417 -7.11 -3.89 -5.80
CA THR A 417 -7.36 -5.32 -5.62
C THR A 417 -8.84 -5.56 -5.89
N PRO A 418 -9.24 -6.49 -6.78
CA PRO A 418 -10.66 -6.82 -6.93
C PRO A 418 -11.25 -7.17 -5.56
N ALA A 419 -12.42 -6.62 -5.24
CA ALA A 419 -13.03 -6.89 -3.94
C ALA A 419 -13.32 -8.40 -3.82
N ALA A 420 -12.81 -9.05 -2.77
CA ALA A 420 -12.93 -10.49 -2.56
C ALA A 420 -14.40 -10.95 -2.45
N ILE A 421 -15.33 -10.02 -2.19
CA ILE A 421 -16.77 -10.28 -2.24
C ILE A 421 -17.24 -10.82 -3.60
N HIS A 422 -16.57 -10.45 -4.70
CA HIS A 422 -16.89 -10.94 -6.04
C HIS A 422 -16.44 -12.38 -6.31
N GLU A 423 -15.59 -12.94 -5.44
CA GLU A 423 -15.12 -14.32 -5.51
C GLU A 423 -16.10 -15.27 -4.79
N PHE A 424 -17.04 -14.71 -4.03
CA PHE A 424 -18.15 -15.43 -3.42
C PHE A 424 -19.48 -15.20 -4.17
N PRO A 425 -20.49 -16.07 -3.94
CA PRO A 425 -21.85 -15.82 -4.39
C PRO A 425 -22.41 -14.50 -3.86
N SER A 426 -23.17 -13.77 -4.68
CA SER A 426 -23.82 -12.54 -4.27
C SER A 426 -24.85 -12.79 -3.17
N ASP A 427 -24.87 -11.94 -2.14
CA ASP A 427 -25.91 -11.88 -1.10
C ASP A 427 -27.26 -11.30 -1.60
N GLY A 428 -27.31 -10.84 -2.86
CA GLY A 428 -28.48 -10.22 -3.46
C GLY A 428 -28.74 -8.78 -2.99
N LEU A 429 -27.83 -8.18 -2.23
CA LEU A 429 -27.95 -6.84 -1.67
C LEU A 429 -26.90 -5.89 -2.27
N THR A 430 -27.27 -4.64 -2.53
CA THR A 430 -26.30 -3.62 -2.95
C THR A 430 -25.52 -3.10 -1.74
N ARG A 431 -24.33 -2.51 -1.99
CA ARG A 431 -23.50 -1.90 -0.93
C ARG A 431 -24.24 -0.82 -0.14
N GLU A 432 -25.11 -0.05 -0.81
CA GLU A 432 -25.98 0.94 -0.15
C GLU A 432 -27.05 0.30 0.73
N GLN A 433 -27.67 -0.80 0.27
CA GLN A 433 -28.64 -1.55 1.09
C GLN A 433 -27.96 -2.13 2.34
N ARG A 434 -26.74 -2.68 2.20
CA ARG A 434 -25.94 -3.13 3.35
C ARG A 434 -25.67 -1.98 4.34
N ARG A 435 -25.22 -0.82 3.85
CA ARG A 435 -24.98 0.39 4.66
C ARG A 435 -26.25 0.96 5.31
N SER A 436 -27.41 0.76 4.70
CA SER A 436 -28.72 1.21 5.23
C SER A 436 -29.25 0.38 6.42
N GLY A 437 -28.56 -0.71 6.79
CA GLY A 437 -28.87 -1.50 7.99
C GLY A 437 -28.87 -3.02 7.77
N TRP A 438 -28.91 -3.49 6.52
CA TRP A 438 -28.92 -4.93 6.21
C TRP A 438 -27.60 -5.65 6.56
N ILE A 439 -26.52 -4.90 6.81
CA ILE A 439 -25.29 -5.45 7.39
C ILE A 439 -25.51 -6.17 8.73
N ALA A 440 -26.53 -5.77 9.51
CA ALA A 440 -26.84 -6.41 10.79
C ALA A 440 -27.17 -7.92 10.64
N VAL A 441 -27.73 -8.33 9.50
CA VAL A 441 -28.00 -9.75 9.20
C VAL A 441 -26.70 -10.52 9.04
N HIS A 442 -25.72 -9.96 8.31
CA HIS A 442 -24.41 -10.58 8.15
C HIS A 442 -23.65 -10.67 9.48
N VAL A 443 -23.72 -9.64 10.31
CA VAL A 443 -23.13 -9.66 11.67
C VAL A 443 -23.78 -10.76 12.52
N PHE A 444 -25.11 -10.88 12.48
CA PHE A 444 -25.83 -11.94 13.19
C PHE A 444 -25.42 -13.34 12.69
N LEU A 445 -25.35 -13.54 11.37
CA LEU A 445 -24.92 -14.79 10.75
C LEU A 445 -23.49 -15.16 11.16
N THR A 446 -22.56 -14.20 11.19
CA THR A 446 -21.17 -14.40 11.63
C THR A 446 -21.11 -14.89 13.08
N ILE A 447 -21.85 -14.25 13.99
CA ILE A 447 -21.92 -14.68 15.40
C ILE A 447 -22.49 -16.10 15.51
N TYR A 448 -23.55 -16.39 14.75
CA TYR A 448 -24.18 -17.71 14.74
C TYR A 448 -23.22 -18.80 14.22
N ALA A 449 -22.47 -18.50 13.15
CA ALA A 449 -21.47 -19.39 12.58
C ALA A 449 -20.35 -19.72 13.57
N PHE A 450 -19.82 -18.73 14.31
CA PHE A 450 -18.82 -18.98 15.36
C PHE A 450 -19.35 -19.89 16.48
N VAL A 451 -20.62 -19.73 16.88
CA VAL A 451 -21.24 -20.60 17.88
C VAL A 451 -21.40 -22.03 17.37
N ILE A 452 -21.81 -22.22 16.11
CA ILE A 452 -21.87 -23.56 15.49
C ILE A 452 -20.48 -24.19 15.45
N LEU A 453 -19.49 -23.45 14.96
CA LEU A 453 -18.10 -23.89 14.83
C LEU A 453 -17.53 -24.35 16.18
N SER A 454 -17.66 -23.51 17.22
CA SER A 454 -17.21 -23.83 18.57
C SER A 454 -17.95 -25.04 19.15
N THR A 455 -19.25 -25.16 18.88
CA THR A 455 -20.03 -26.35 19.30
C THR A 455 -19.54 -27.63 18.64
N VAL A 456 -19.30 -27.60 17.32
CA VAL A 456 -18.85 -28.78 16.57
C VAL A 456 -17.46 -29.23 17.06
N CYS A 457 -16.54 -28.28 17.28
CA CYS A 457 -15.20 -28.58 17.79
C CYS A 457 -15.26 -29.18 19.20
N GLU A 458 -15.90 -28.50 20.16
CA GLU A 458 -15.88 -28.90 21.58
C GLU A 458 -16.78 -30.10 21.88
N ALA A 459 -18.01 -30.12 21.35
CA ALA A 459 -19.01 -31.12 21.74
C ALA A 459 -18.85 -32.44 20.97
N TYR A 460 -18.34 -32.42 19.74
CA TYR A 460 -18.28 -33.60 18.87
C TYR A 460 -16.86 -33.97 18.42
N PHE A 461 -16.06 -33.00 17.98
CA PHE A 461 -14.76 -33.29 17.37
C PHE A 461 -13.69 -33.68 18.39
N VAL A 462 -13.52 -32.90 19.47
CA VAL A 462 -12.58 -33.20 20.57
C VAL A 462 -12.84 -34.58 21.18
N PRO A 463 -14.09 -34.95 21.55
CA PRO A 463 -14.36 -36.29 22.08
C PRO A 463 -14.06 -37.43 21.08
N ALA A 464 -14.30 -37.23 19.79
CA ALA A 464 -13.99 -38.23 18.77
C ALA A 464 -12.48 -38.47 18.65
N ILE A 465 -11.67 -37.40 18.74
CA ILE A 465 -10.20 -37.50 18.73
C ILE A 465 -9.66 -38.11 20.01
N GLN A 466 -10.24 -37.79 21.18
CA GLN A 466 -9.87 -38.42 22.45
C GLN A 466 -10.02 -39.94 22.42
N LEU A 467 -11.03 -40.49 21.72
CA LEU A 467 -11.17 -41.93 21.53
C LEU A 467 -10.02 -42.54 20.71
N ILE A 468 -9.48 -41.81 19.74
CA ILE A 468 -8.30 -42.23 18.95
C ILE A 468 -7.06 -42.20 19.83
N VAL A 469 -6.86 -41.11 20.57
CA VAL A 469 -5.73 -40.93 21.48
C VAL A 469 -5.69 -42.01 22.55
N LYS A 470 -6.84 -42.33 23.18
CA LYS A 470 -6.95 -43.43 24.16
C LYS A 470 -6.54 -44.79 23.57
N ARG A 471 -6.71 -45.00 22.26
CA ARG A 471 -6.26 -46.23 21.56
C ARG A 471 -4.77 -46.21 21.20
N LEU A 472 -4.17 -45.03 21.01
CA LEU A 472 -2.76 -44.87 20.67
C LEU A 472 -1.81 -44.84 21.89
N ASN A 473 -2.36 -44.74 23.11
CA ASN A 473 -1.62 -44.75 24.38
C ASN A 473 -0.43 -43.75 24.41
N LEU A 474 -0.70 -42.52 23.97
CA LEU A 474 0.29 -41.44 23.90
C LEU A 474 0.41 -40.71 25.23
N SER A 475 1.58 -40.13 25.51
CA SER A 475 1.78 -39.29 26.71
C SER A 475 1.00 -37.98 26.60
N GLU A 476 0.53 -37.47 27.74
CA GLU A 476 -0.29 -36.24 27.85
C GLU A 476 0.32 -35.03 27.10
N ASP A 477 1.63 -34.83 27.17
CA ASP A 477 2.33 -33.74 26.45
C ASP A 477 2.20 -33.85 24.92
N VAL A 478 2.23 -35.07 24.38
CA VAL A 478 2.11 -35.33 22.94
C VAL A 478 0.66 -35.14 22.51
N VAL A 479 -0.28 -35.60 23.33
CA VAL A 479 -1.72 -35.43 23.10
C VAL A 479 -2.09 -33.96 23.03
N GLY A 480 -1.60 -33.15 23.98
CA GLY A 480 -1.79 -31.70 24.01
C GLY A 480 -1.17 -31.01 22.80
N ALA A 481 0.13 -31.18 22.58
CA ALA A 481 0.88 -30.46 21.55
C ALA A 481 0.54 -30.85 20.10
N SER A 482 -0.14 -31.98 19.87
CA SER A 482 -0.46 -32.46 18.51
C SER A 482 -1.95 -32.69 18.28
N PHE A 483 -2.55 -33.72 18.90
CA PHE A 483 -3.93 -34.10 18.60
C PHE A 483 -4.96 -33.05 19.07
N MET A 484 -4.80 -32.50 20.28
CA MET A 484 -5.68 -31.44 20.76
C MET A 484 -5.46 -30.14 20.00
N ALA A 485 -4.20 -29.77 19.74
CA ALA A 485 -3.84 -28.64 18.89
C ALA A 485 -4.50 -28.71 17.49
N ILE A 486 -4.37 -29.85 16.79
CA ILE A 486 -4.99 -30.08 15.47
C ILE A 486 -6.52 -29.91 15.54
N THR A 487 -7.15 -30.45 16.58
CA THR A 487 -8.61 -30.47 16.70
C THR A 487 -9.15 -29.06 16.91
N ASN A 488 -8.53 -28.30 17.83
CA ASN A 488 -8.97 -26.96 18.18
C ASN A 488 -8.65 -25.94 17.08
N SER A 489 -7.55 -26.14 16.34
CA SER A 489 -7.10 -25.28 15.24
C SER A 489 -7.59 -25.72 13.86
N SER A 490 -8.50 -26.69 13.80
CA SER A 490 -9.07 -27.16 12.54
C SER A 490 -9.85 -26.09 11.78
N PRO A 491 -10.61 -25.19 12.42
CA PRO A 491 -11.25 -24.08 11.71
C PRO A 491 -10.26 -23.23 10.89
N GLU A 492 -9.10 -22.92 11.45
CA GLU A 492 -8.01 -22.14 10.86
C GLU A 492 -7.46 -22.83 9.61
N LEU A 493 -7.29 -24.15 9.65
CA LEU A 493 -6.92 -24.94 8.47
C LEU A 493 -7.93 -24.73 7.33
N PHE A 494 -9.23 -24.85 7.60
CA PHE A 494 -10.25 -24.68 6.57
C PHE A 494 -10.38 -23.23 6.09
N ILE A 495 -10.22 -22.24 6.98
CA ILE A 495 -10.16 -20.82 6.61
C ILE A 495 -9.00 -20.57 5.64
N ASN A 496 -7.84 -21.20 5.85
CA ASN A 496 -6.72 -21.12 4.90
C ASN A 496 -6.99 -21.80 3.57
N PHE A 497 -7.70 -22.94 3.57
CA PHE A 497 -8.19 -23.54 2.32
C PHE A 497 -9.13 -22.59 1.57
N VAL A 498 -10.07 -21.96 2.26
CA VAL A 498 -10.96 -20.95 1.64
C VAL A 498 -10.16 -19.75 1.13
N GLY A 499 -9.24 -19.22 1.93
CA GLY A 499 -8.35 -18.10 1.55
C GLY A 499 -7.50 -18.41 0.32
N THR A 500 -6.97 -19.63 0.26
CA THR A 500 -6.05 -20.06 -0.80
C THR A 500 -6.78 -20.47 -2.08
N PHE A 501 -7.91 -21.18 -1.99
CA PHE A 501 -8.59 -21.76 -3.16
C PHE A 501 -9.82 -20.99 -3.64
N VAL A 502 -10.48 -20.23 -2.76
CA VAL A 502 -11.72 -19.52 -3.09
C VAL A 502 -11.46 -18.04 -3.30
N THR A 503 -10.91 -17.35 -2.29
CA THR A 503 -10.83 -15.88 -2.27
C THR A 503 -9.52 -15.31 -2.80
N GLU A 504 -8.58 -16.18 -3.18
CA GLU A 504 -7.22 -15.86 -3.68
C GLU A 504 -6.56 -14.66 -2.99
N GLY A 505 -6.82 -14.52 -1.69
CA GLY A 505 -6.67 -13.29 -0.96
C GLY A 505 -6.14 -13.56 0.43
N ASP A 506 -5.71 -12.50 1.09
CA ASP A 506 -4.83 -12.60 2.26
C ASP A 506 -5.57 -12.89 3.57
N ILE A 507 -6.88 -13.15 3.50
CA ILE A 507 -7.71 -13.45 4.67
C ILE A 507 -7.21 -14.66 5.45
N GLY A 508 -6.71 -15.70 4.77
CA GLY A 508 -6.18 -16.91 5.40
C GLY A 508 -4.90 -16.62 6.19
N VAL A 509 -3.92 -15.98 5.53
CA VAL A 509 -2.63 -15.62 6.14
C VAL A 509 -2.81 -14.64 7.30
N GLY A 510 -3.68 -13.63 7.12
CA GLY A 510 -4.05 -12.70 8.19
C GLY A 510 -4.65 -13.42 9.39
N THR A 511 -5.58 -14.36 9.17
CA THR A 511 -6.19 -15.17 10.24
C THR A 511 -5.14 -15.93 11.04
N VAL A 512 -4.19 -16.59 10.37
CA VAL A 512 -3.12 -17.35 11.05
C VAL A 512 -2.22 -16.45 11.87
N VAL A 513 -1.78 -15.32 11.32
CA VAL A 513 -0.93 -14.38 12.07
C VAL A 513 -1.69 -13.85 13.30
N GLY A 514 -2.99 -13.57 13.16
CA GLY A 514 -3.84 -13.09 14.23
C GLY A 514 -4.10 -14.12 15.32
N SER A 515 -4.46 -15.36 14.94
CA SER A 515 -4.76 -16.48 15.86
C SER A 515 -3.53 -16.82 16.69
N ASN A 516 -2.36 -16.85 16.07
CA ASN A 516 -1.11 -17.07 16.75
C ASN A 516 -0.83 -16.06 17.85
N VAL A 517 -0.99 -14.76 17.58
CA VAL A 517 -0.79 -13.72 18.60
C VAL A 517 -1.85 -13.81 19.70
N PHE A 518 -3.09 -14.13 19.32
CA PHE A 518 -4.17 -14.38 20.26
C PHE A 518 -3.87 -15.56 21.18
N ASN A 519 -3.42 -16.70 20.65
CA ASN A 519 -3.08 -17.89 21.41
C ASN A 519 -1.89 -17.66 22.35
N ILE A 520 -0.88 -16.91 21.91
CA ILE A 520 0.31 -16.58 22.72
C ILE A 520 0.00 -15.60 23.85
N LEU A 521 -0.89 -14.62 23.63
CA LEU A 521 -1.10 -13.53 24.59
C LEU A 521 -2.45 -13.62 25.31
N ALA A 522 -3.55 -13.92 24.61
CA ALA A 522 -4.89 -13.97 25.20
C ALA A 522 -5.12 -15.23 26.05
N VAL A 523 -4.56 -16.39 25.69
CA VAL A 523 -4.67 -17.60 26.54
C VAL A 523 -4.00 -17.36 27.92
N PRO A 524 -2.77 -16.83 28.02
CA PRO A 524 -2.18 -16.46 29.31
C PRO A 524 -2.96 -15.36 30.06
N VAL A 525 -3.57 -14.40 29.35
CA VAL A 525 -4.47 -13.39 29.97
C VAL A 525 -5.65 -14.08 30.64
N CYS A 526 -6.34 -14.96 29.92
CA CYS A 526 -7.49 -15.67 30.44
C CYS A 526 -7.12 -16.59 31.61
N CYS A 527 -6.04 -17.36 31.49
CA CYS A 527 -5.57 -18.20 32.58
C CYS A 527 -5.17 -17.35 33.80
N GLY A 528 -4.40 -16.27 33.62
CA GLY A 528 -3.92 -15.44 34.72
C GLY A 528 -5.00 -14.60 35.43
N LEU A 529 -6.06 -14.19 34.73
CA LEU A 529 -7.14 -13.39 35.30
C LEU A 529 -8.31 -14.24 35.86
N PHE A 530 -8.62 -15.38 35.24
CA PHE A 530 -9.78 -16.19 35.62
C PHE A 530 -9.46 -17.38 36.52
N THR A 531 -8.18 -17.72 36.73
CA THR A 531 -7.77 -18.75 37.70
C THR A 531 -7.17 -18.09 38.95
N LYS A 532 -7.61 -18.52 40.15
CA LYS A 532 -7.15 -17.97 41.44
C LYS A 532 -5.82 -18.55 41.91
N THR A 533 -5.30 -19.57 41.22
CA THR A 533 -4.11 -20.34 41.57
C THR A 533 -2.99 -20.03 40.57
N ALA A 534 -1.82 -19.63 41.06
CA ALA A 534 -0.68 -19.38 40.19
C ALA A 534 -0.02 -20.70 39.80
N PHE A 535 0.21 -20.89 38.49
CA PHE A 535 0.82 -22.10 37.94
C PHE A 535 2.33 -21.89 37.71
N HIS A 536 3.11 -22.93 37.99
CA HIS A 536 4.53 -22.99 37.67
C HIS A 536 4.73 -23.74 36.36
N PHE A 537 5.51 -23.16 35.45
CA PHE A 537 5.78 -23.77 34.15
C PHE A 537 6.87 -24.83 34.23
N ASP A 538 6.73 -25.92 33.46
CA ASP A 538 7.89 -26.73 33.07
C ASP A 538 8.69 -25.96 32.01
N TRP A 539 9.88 -25.53 32.40
CA TRP A 539 10.78 -24.73 31.56
C TRP A 539 11.14 -25.44 30.24
N TRP A 540 11.18 -26.78 30.25
CA TRP A 540 11.53 -27.58 29.07
C TRP A 540 10.49 -27.47 27.96
N LEU A 541 9.20 -27.48 28.31
CA LEU A 541 8.11 -27.43 27.34
C LEU A 541 8.06 -26.08 26.62
N ILE A 542 8.18 -24.97 27.37
CA ILE A 542 8.17 -23.62 26.78
C ILE A 542 9.36 -23.45 25.83
N ILE A 543 10.56 -23.87 26.22
CA ILE A 543 11.75 -23.73 25.35
C ILE A 543 11.61 -24.57 24.09
N ARG A 544 11.21 -25.85 24.21
CA ARG A 544 11.10 -26.75 23.06
C ARG A 544 10.13 -26.20 22.03
N ASP A 545 8.90 -25.93 22.43
CA ASP A 545 7.83 -25.58 21.49
C ASP A 545 7.98 -24.16 20.95
N GLY A 546 8.46 -23.22 21.78
CA GLY A 546 8.65 -21.85 21.29
C GLY A 546 9.96 -21.63 20.53
N LEU A 547 10.99 -22.49 20.65
CA LEU A 547 12.11 -22.48 19.70
C LEU A 547 11.69 -22.94 18.31
N ILE A 548 10.93 -24.05 18.22
CA ILE A 548 10.37 -24.51 16.94
C ILE A 548 9.44 -23.45 16.35
N TYR A 549 8.66 -22.79 17.19
CA TYR A 549 7.80 -21.72 16.75
C TYR A 549 8.60 -20.51 16.24
N GLY A 550 9.65 -20.08 16.94
CA GLY A 550 10.55 -19.04 16.46
C GLY A 550 11.16 -19.36 15.08
N ILE A 551 11.57 -20.62 14.86
CA ILE A 551 12.04 -21.09 13.55
C ILE A 551 10.93 -21.01 12.50
N SER A 552 9.71 -21.45 12.85
CA SER A 552 8.54 -21.45 11.97
C SER A 552 8.16 -20.03 11.53
N VAL A 553 8.27 -19.06 12.44
CA VAL A 553 7.98 -17.65 12.17
C VAL A 553 9.06 -17.01 11.31
N ILE A 554 10.34 -17.33 11.55
CA ILE A 554 11.43 -16.87 10.68
C ILE A 554 11.24 -17.41 9.26
N LEU A 555 10.87 -18.69 9.13
CA LEU A 555 10.53 -19.29 7.84
C LEU A 555 9.36 -18.55 7.17
N LEU A 556 8.32 -18.20 7.92
CA LEU A 556 7.19 -17.39 7.45
C LEU A 556 7.62 -16.01 6.95
N ILE A 557 8.47 -15.30 7.70
CA ILE A 557 8.97 -13.97 7.28
C ILE A 557 9.77 -14.07 5.98
N ILE A 558 10.62 -15.08 5.84
CA ILE A 558 11.41 -15.30 4.61
C ILE A 558 10.50 -15.58 3.42
N THR A 559 9.53 -16.49 3.57
CA THR A 559 8.59 -16.85 2.50
C THR A 559 7.63 -15.72 2.11
N LEU A 560 7.36 -14.78 3.01
CA LEU A 560 6.54 -13.60 2.68
C LEU A 560 7.35 -12.42 2.15
N SER A 561 8.69 -12.51 2.06
CA SER A 561 9.55 -11.34 1.79
C SER A 561 9.58 -10.88 0.33
N ASP A 562 9.25 -11.76 -0.61
CA ASP A 562 9.24 -11.49 -2.06
C ASP A 562 7.82 -11.56 -2.65
N ASP A 563 6.79 -11.52 -1.78
CA ASP A 563 5.36 -11.60 -2.07
C ASP A 563 4.93 -12.87 -2.84
N LYS A 564 5.82 -13.88 -2.97
CA LYS A 564 5.59 -15.09 -3.75
C LYS A 564 5.93 -16.34 -2.96
N VAL A 565 4.92 -17.19 -2.75
CA VAL A 565 5.14 -18.50 -2.12
C VAL A 565 5.40 -19.56 -3.17
N TYR A 566 6.62 -20.08 -3.23
CA TYR A 566 6.99 -21.18 -4.12
C TYR A 566 6.64 -22.55 -3.53
N TRP A 567 6.46 -23.56 -4.40
CA TRP A 567 6.14 -24.93 -3.98
C TRP A 567 7.16 -25.54 -3.01
N TYR A 568 8.46 -25.21 -3.16
CA TYR A 568 9.51 -25.74 -2.30
C TYR A 568 9.51 -25.09 -0.91
N GLU A 569 9.08 -23.83 -0.81
CA GLU A 569 8.90 -23.14 0.46
C GLU A 569 7.72 -23.76 1.20
N ALA A 570 6.57 -23.90 0.55
CA ALA A 570 5.40 -24.57 1.10
C ALA A 570 5.70 -26.02 1.53
N LEU A 571 6.51 -26.76 0.76
CA LEU A 571 6.97 -28.10 1.14
C LEU A 571 7.85 -28.06 2.40
N THR A 572 8.68 -27.04 2.55
CA THR A 572 9.55 -26.86 3.72
C THR A 572 8.72 -26.72 5.00
N PHE A 573 7.61 -25.95 5.00
CA PHE A 573 6.70 -25.86 6.15
C PHE A 573 6.18 -27.23 6.58
N VAL A 574 5.65 -28.02 5.63
CA VAL A 574 5.11 -29.37 5.91
C VAL A 574 6.18 -30.34 6.41
N LEU A 575 7.40 -30.27 5.86
CA LEU A 575 8.53 -31.09 6.30
C LEU A 575 8.99 -30.73 7.72
N VAL A 576 9.08 -29.44 8.03
CA VAL A 576 9.44 -28.96 9.39
C VAL A 576 8.37 -29.40 10.40
N TYR A 577 7.08 -29.36 10.05
CA TYR A 577 6.02 -29.90 10.91
C TYR A 577 6.17 -31.41 11.14
N SER A 578 6.47 -32.16 10.09
CA SER A 578 6.68 -33.62 10.18
C SER A 578 7.86 -33.94 11.11
N ILE A 579 8.94 -33.17 11.03
CA ILE A 579 10.10 -33.27 11.92
C ILE A 579 9.71 -32.91 13.37
N TYR A 580 8.89 -31.87 13.56
CA TYR A 580 8.38 -31.48 14.88
C TYR A 580 7.57 -32.60 15.54
N ILE A 581 6.62 -33.21 14.82
CA ILE A 581 5.82 -34.34 15.34
C ILE A 581 6.72 -35.55 15.67
N LEU A 582 7.72 -35.84 14.85
CA LEU A 582 8.69 -36.89 15.15
C LEU A 582 9.50 -36.56 16.41
N ALA A 583 9.95 -35.32 16.58
CA ALA A 583 10.66 -34.87 17.77
C ALA A 583 9.80 -34.97 19.04
N LEU A 584 8.49 -34.67 18.96
CA LEU A 584 7.54 -34.86 20.05
C LEU A 584 7.39 -36.35 20.41
N TYR A 585 7.32 -37.24 19.42
CA TYR A 585 7.23 -38.68 19.65
C TYR A 585 8.47 -39.21 20.40
N PHE A 586 9.66 -38.70 20.09
CA PHE A 586 10.92 -39.05 20.75
C PHE A 586 11.29 -38.13 21.94
N ASN A 587 10.35 -37.38 22.52
CA ASN A 587 10.63 -36.44 23.60
C ASN A 587 11.31 -37.08 24.83
N ASN A 588 10.88 -38.29 25.23
CA ASN A 588 11.42 -39.00 26.40
C ASN A 588 12.91 -39.38 26.29
N PRO A 589 13.38 -40.01 25.19
CA PRO A 589 14.81 -40.27 25.00
C PRO A 589 15.66 -39.00 24.87
N ILE A 590 15.14 -37.94 24.22
CA ILE A 590 15.84 -36.65 24.10
C ILE A 590 16.06 -36.00 25.47
N ARG A 591 15.03 -35.98 26.33
CA ARG A 591 15.12 -35.43 27.69
C ARG A 591 16.15 -36.18 28.55
N LYS A 592 16.18 -37.51 28.46
CA LYS A 592 17.18 -38.35 29.16
C LYS A 592 18.60 -38.06 28.67
N TRP A 593 18.81 -37.94 27.36
CA TRP A 593 20.11 -37.63 26.79
C TRP A 593 20.65 -36.25 27.25
N LEU A 594 19.82 -35.20 27.20
CA LEU A 594 20.18 -33.85 27.67
C LEU A 594 20.50 -33.80 29.17
N SER A 595 19.74 -34.52 30.00
CA SER A 595 20.03 -34.61 31.44
C SER A 595 21.35 -35.34 31.74
N THR A 596 21.83 -36.17 30.81
CA THR A 596 23.11 -36.88 30.92
C THR A 596 24.28 -36.00 30.48
N CYS A 597 24.05 -35.07 29.52
CA CYS A 597 25.04 -34.11 29.04
C CYS A 597 25.20 -32.88 29.96
N CYS A 598 24.14 -32.43 30.63
CA CYS A 598 24.17 -31.31 31.57
C CYS A 598 24.09 -31.80 33.02
N LYS A 599 25.24 -32.00 33.69
CA LYS A 599 25.28 -32.29 35.14
C LYS A 599 24.78 -31.07 35.93
N SER A 600 23.48 -31.00 36.21
CA SER A 600 22.89 -30.02 37.13
C SER A 600 22.23 -30.69 38.32
N LYS A 601 22.67 -30.29 39.52
CA LYS A 601 22.32 -30.83 40.85
C LYS A 601 20.86 -30.66 41.30
N ASN A 602 19.95 -30.21 40.44
CA ASN A 602 18.56 -29.89 40.82
C ASN A 602 17.50 -30.88 40.27
N VAL A 603 17.91 -31.97 39.62
CA VAL A 603 16.96 -32.92 38.99
C VAL A 603 16.54 -34.06 39.95
N GLU A 604 17.30 -34.34 41.01
CA GLU A 604 17.01 -35.46 41.93
C GLU A 604 15.84 -35.20 42.89
N ALA A 605 15.51 -33.94 43.22
CA ALA A 605 14.43 -33.64 44.17
C ALA A 605 13.02 -33.85 43.60
N ASN A 606 12.83 -33.66 42.28
CA ASN A 606 11.52 -33.84 41.64
C ASN A 606 11.24 -35.30 41.25
N HIS A 607 12.27 -36.12 41.08
CA HIS A 607 12.14 -37.53 40.68
C HIS A 607 11.76 -38.45 41.85
N GLU A 608 12.04 -38.04 43.10
CA GLU A 608 11.59 -38.74 44.31
C GLU A 608 10.10 -38.47 44.61
N LEU A 609 9.61 -37.23 44.43
CA LEU A 609 8.18 -36.90 44.61
C LEU A 609 7.28 -37.58 43.56
N GLN A 610 7.78 -37.74 42.32
CA GLN A 610 7.02 -38.38 41.24
C GLN A 610 6.92 -39.91 41.42
N LYS A 611 7.88 -40.54 42.09
CA LYS A 611 7.85 -41.97 42.43
C LYS A 611 6.90 -42.30 43.59
N LEU A 612 6.64 -41.35 44.49
CA LEU A 612 5.65 -41.55 45.56
C LEU A 612 4.20 -41.48 45.05
N ASN A 613 3.93 -40.71 43.98
CA ASN A 613 2.59 -40.59 43.37
C ASN A 613 2.22 -41.71 42.38
N GLN A 614 3.11 -42.69 42.14
CA GLN A 614 2.91 -43.75 41.12
C GLN A 614 3.01 -45.18 41.67
N ARG A 615 2.75 -45.40 42.97
CA ARG A 615 2.53 -46.78 43.47
C ARG A 615 1.06 -47.17 43.31
N PRO A 616 0.74 -48.32 42.70
CA PRO A 616 -0.62 -48.84 42.68
C PRO A 616 -1.05 -49.30 44.09
N ASP A 617 -2.32 -49.11 44.39
CA ASP A 617 -3.02 -49.34 45.67
C ASP A 617 -3.13 -50.81 46.14
N HIS A 618 -2.19 -51.69 45.79
CA HIS A 618 -2.36 -53.13 46.06
C HIS A 618 -1.52 -53.74 47.19
N ASP A 619 -0.72 -52.97 47.95
CA ASP A 619 0.14 -53.52 49.02
C ASP A 619 0.18 -52.66 50.32
N LEU A 620 -0.97 -52.23 50.83
CA LEU A 620 -1.05 -51.46 52.10
C LEU A 620 -1.84 -52.14 53.23
N ASN A 621 -1.97 -53.47 53.20
CA ASN A 621 -2.56 -54.24 54.31
C ASN A 621 -1.54 -54.92 55.24
N ASN A 622 -0.24 -54.58 55.21
CA ASN A 622 0.74 -55.33 56.02
C ASN A 622 1.84 -54.54 56.75
N VAL A 623 1.66 -53.23 56.99
CA VAL A 623 2.68 -52.41 57.71
C VAL A 623 2.07 -51.55 58.84
N ASN A 624 0.91 -51.93 59.38
CA ASN A 624 0.34 -51.28 60.58
C ASN A 624 0.79 -51.94 61.89
N GLY A 625 2.10 -52.17 62.04
CA GLY A 625 2.68 -52.66 63.29
C GLY A 625 4.08 -52.11 63.45
N ASN A 626 4.27 -51.28 64.48
CA ASN A 626 5.54 -50.69 64.90
C ASN A 626 5.98 -49.45 64.13
N LEU A 627 5.44 -48.28 64.51
CA LEU A 627 6.21 -47.03 64.72
C LEU A 627 5.25 -45.93 65.23
N LEU A 628 4.52 -46.24 66.31
CA LEU A 628 4.00 -45.24 67.22
C LEU A 628 4.99 -45.12 68.38
N GLN A 629 6.01 -44.27 68.26
CA GLN A 629 6.50 -43.52 69.43
C GLN A 629 7.49 -42.42 69.05
N ASN A 630 7.20 -41.23 69.59
CA ASN A 630 8.10 -40.12 69.91
C ASN A 630 8.16 -38.89 68.99
N ASN A 631 7.47 -37.85 69.49
CA ASN A 631 7.89 -36.45 69.65
C ASN A 631 7.23 -35.37 68.75
N HIS A 632 6.07 -34.93 69.24
CA HIS A 632 5.64 -33.55 69.55
C HIS A 632 6.23 -32.31 68.84
N VAL A 633 5.28 -31.45 68.41
CA VAL A 633 5.31 -29.98 68.11
C VAL A 633 5.70 -29.65 66.65
N ASP A 634 4.90 -28.98 65.79
CA ASP A 634 3.92 -27.90 65.95
C ASP A 634 2.87 -27.86 64.79
N ASN A 635 1.82 -27.05 65.01
CA ASN A 635 0.53 -27.01 64.30
C ASN A 635 0.47 -26.60 62.81
N ASN A 636 -0.64 -27.03 62.19
CA ASN A 636 -1.33 -26.50 61.00
C ASN A 636 -0.80 -26.87 59.59
N VAL A 637 -1.09 -28.11 59.17
CA VAL A 637 -1.48 -28.41 57.79
C VAL A 637 -2.64 -29.40 57.83
N GLN A 638 -3.86 -28.95 57.53
CA GLN A 638 -4.92 -29.87 57.12
C GLN A 638 -4.54 -30.41 55.75
N VAL A 639 -3.97 -31.62 55.72
CA VAL A 639 -3.82 -32.40 54.50
C VAL A 639 -5.22 -32.88 54.14
N GLN A 640 -5.87 -32.17 53.21
CA GLN A 640 -7.04 -32.68 52.51
C GLN A 640 -6.55 -33.82 51.62
N VAL A 641 -6.82 -35.05 52.04
CA VAL A 641 -6.66 -36.24 51.21
C VAL A 641 -7.68 -36.13 50.07
N VAL A 642 -7.21 -35.71 48.89
CA VAL A 642 -8.02 -35.69 47.67
C VAL A 642 -8.09 -37.12 47.16
N THR A 643 -9.28 -37.71 47.25
CA THR A 643 -9.64 -38.96 46.63
C THR A 643 -9.55 -38.87 45.10
N THR A 644 -9.32 -40.03 44.50
CA THR A 644 -9.05 -40.38 43.09
C THR A 644 -9.71 -39.55 41.97
N PRO A 645 -9.09 -39.49 40.76
CA PRO A 645 -9.46 -38.61 39.65
C PRO A 645 -10.62 -39.09 38.76
N VAL A 646 -11.43 -40.05 39.23
CA VAL A 646 -12.52 -40.65 38.42
C VAL A 646 -13.86 -39.93 38.63
N ASP A 647 -14.07 -39.31 39.81
CA ASP A 647 -15.40 -38.77 40.18
C ASP A 647 -15.65 -37.32 39.69
N GLU A 648 -14.61 -36.58 39.26
CA GLU A 648 -14.73 -35.18 38.81
C GLU A 648 -14.87 -35.01 37.28
N GLU A 649 -14.47 -36.01 36.47
CA GLU A 649 -14.79 -36.05 35.03
C GLU A 649 -16.31 -36.14 34.82
N GLU A 650 -17.02 -36.91 35.64
CA GLU A 650 -18.49 -37.05 35.61
C GLU A 650 -19.24 -35.75 35.94
N GLN A 651 -18.71 -34.89 36.82
CA GLN A 651 -19.37 -33.62 37.21
C GLN A 651 -19.33 -32.55 36.11
N THR A 652 -18.25 -32.52 35.32
CA THR A 652 -18.12 -31.61 34.17
C THR A 652 -18.93 -32.13 32.98
N GLU A 653 -19.01 -33.45 32.84
CA GLU A 653 -19.85 -34.12 31.84
C GLU A 653 -21.34 -33.85 32.09
N HIS A 654 -21.79 -33.92 33.35
CA HIS A 654 -23.16 -33.59 33.75
C HIS A 654 -23.55 -32.11 33.55
N THR A 655 -22.62 -31.16 33.72
CA THR A 655 -22.92 -29.73 33.54
C THR A 655 -22.92 -29.30 32.07
N PHE A 656 -22.11 -29.92 31.21
CA PHE A 656 -22.17 -29.72 29.77
C PHE A 656 -23.43 -30.39 29.20
N GLU A 657 -23.70 -31.66 29.51
CA GLU A 657 -24.90 -32.35 29.00
C GLU A 657 -26.22 -31.65 29.34
N HIS A 658 -26.32 -30.99 30.49
CA HIS A 658 -27.53 -30.25 30.88
C HIS A 658 -27.78 -28.98 30.06
N ILE A 659 -26.74 -28.33 29.52
CA ILE A 659 -26.85 -27.13 28.67
C ILE A 659 -27.09 -27.51 27.21
N TRP A 660 -26.54 -28.64 26.77
CA TRP A 660 -26.60 -29.13 25.39
C TRP A 660 -27.76 -30.11 25.13
N ASN A 661 -28.62 -30.34 26.12
CA ASN A 661 -29.80 -31.19 25.97
C ASN A 661 -30.92 -30.46 25.20
N VAL A 662 -31.21 -30.94 23.99
CA VAL A 662 -32.22 -30.38 23.06
C VAL A 662 -33.65 -30.41 23.63
N TRP A 663 -33.94 -31.38 24.51
CA TRP A 663 -35.32 -31.71 24.90
C TRP A 663 -35.73 -31.21 26.28
N THR A 664 -34.81 -30.66 27.07
CA THR A 664 -35.09 -30.18 28.43
C THR A 664 -34.82 -28.69 28.53
N PHE A 665 -35.89 -27.89 28.68
CA PHE A 665 -35.74 -26.47 28.93
C PHE A 665 -35.15 -26.23 30.33
N PRO A 666 -34.06 -25.45 30.47
CA PRO A 666 -33.43 -25.24 31.77
C PRO A 666 -34.26 -24.27 32.62
N SER A 667 -35.08 -24.81 33.51
CA SER A 667 -35.95 -24.04 34.43
C SER A 667 -35.19 -23.38 35.59
N ASP A 668 -34.08 -23.97 36.04
CA ASP A 668 -33.39 -23.60 37.29
C ASP A 668 -32.13 -22.72 37.08
N VAL A 669 -32.05 -22.01 35.95
CA VAL A 669 -30.89 -21.15 35.60
C VAL A 669 -31.26 -19.67 35.47
N SER A 670 -30.24 -18.80 35.51
CA SER A 670 -30.40 -17.35 35.36
C SER A 670 -31.10 -16.98 34.05
N CYS A 671 -31.80 -15.84 34.02
CA CYS A 671 -32.51 -15.36 32.84
C CYS A 671 -31.61 -15.29 31.59
N PHE A 672 -30.34 -14.91 31.77
CA PHE A 672 -29.34 -14.89 30.71
C PHE A 672 -29.07 -16.29 30.12
N LYS A 673 -28.91 -17.32 30.98
CA LYS A 673 -28.70 -18.71 30.52
C LYS A 673 -29.92 -19.29 29.82
N LYS A 674 -31.13 -18.90 30.23
CA LYS A 674 -32.37 -19.26 29.52
C LYS A 674 -32.42 -18.66 28.12
N ALA A 675 -32.13 -17.36 28.00
CA ALA A 675 -32.06 -16.69 26.71
C ALA A 675 -30.98 -17.26 25.79
N TRP A 676 -29.79 -17.57 26.34
CA TRP A 676 -28.71 -18.24 25.61
C TRP A 676 -29.11 -19.62 25.10
N TRP A 677 -29.78 -20.43 25.93
CA TRP A 677 -30.28 -21.74 25.49
C TRP A 677 -31.27 -21.59 24.32
N VAL A 678 -32.22 -20.65 24.39
CA VAL A 678 -33.16 -20.38 23.28
C VAL A 678 -32.43 -19.98 22.00
N PHE A 679 -31.38 -19.18 22.11
CA PHE A 679 -30.56 -18.75 20.97
C PHE A 679 -29.79 -19.91 20.30
N VAL A 680 -29.19 -20.80 21.10
CA VAL A 680 -28.38 -21.93 20.61
C VAL A 680 -29.23 -23.16 20.27
N TRP A 681 -30.46 -23.24 20.78
CA TRP A 681 -31.34 -24.41 20.60
C TRP A 681 -31.53 -24.85 19.13
N PRO A 682 -31.74 -23.96 18.14
CA PRO A 682 -31.86 -24.39 16.74
C PRO A 682 -30.60 -25.08 16.23
N ILE A 683 -29.40 -24.54 16.55
CA ILE A 683 -28.10 -25.14 16.20
C ILE A 683 -28.02 -26.55 16.78
N LEU A 684 -28.33 -26.66 18.06
CA LEU A 684 -28.30 -27.90 18.82
C LEU A 684 -29.21 -28.97 18.24
N PHE A 685 -30.42 -28.57 17.85
CA PHE A 685 -31.37 -29.44 17.19
C PHE A 685 -30.79 -29.96 15.87
N PHE A 686 -30.30 -29.09 14.99
CA PHE A 686 -29.75 -29.49 13.69
C PHE A 686 -28.50 -30.38 13.83
N LEU A 687 -27.53 -30.00 14.66
CA LEU A 687 -26.29 -30.75 14.85
C LEU A 687 -26.53 -32.16 15.41
N LYS A 688 -27.55 -32.33 16.27
CA LYS A 688 -27.89 -33.64 16.83
C LYS A 688 -28.36 -34.64 15.77
N TYR A 689 -29.00 -34.17 14.69
CA TYR A 689 -29.45 -35.04 13.60
C TYR A 689 -28.41 -35.24 12.52
N THR A 690 -27.46 -34.31 12.37
CA THR A 690 -26.44 -34.38 11.31
C THR A 690 -25.11 -34.98 11.78
N ILE A 691 -24.78 -34.91 13.07
CA ILE A 691 -23.54 -35.48 13.62
C ILE A 691 -23.88 -36.59 14.61
N PRO A 692 -23.46 -37.85 14.35
CA PRO A 692 -23.63 -38.94 15.31
C PRO A 692 -22.77 -38.69 16.55
N ASN A 693 -23.28 -39.02 17.73
CA ASN A 693 -22.55 -38.81 18.97
C ASN A 693 -21.57 -39.98 19.26
N ALA A 694 -20.27 -39.71 19.13
CA ALA A 694 -19.21 -40.68 19.37
C ALA A 694 -19.10 -41.14 20.83
N ARG A 695 -19.54 -40.33 21.82
CA ARG A 695 -19.53 -40.72 23.24
C ARG A 695 -20.56 -41.81 23.54
N LYS A 696 -21.73 -41.74 22.91
CA LYS A 696 -22.80 -42.73 23.12
C LYS A 696 -22.53 -44.06 22.42
N HIS A 697 -21.90 -44.01 21.24
CA HIS A 697 -21.59 -45.21 20.45
C HIS A 697 -20.15 -45.14 19.94
N HIS A 698 -19.22 -45.75 20.67
CA HIS A 698 -17.78 -45.68 20.38
C HIS A 698 -17.38 -46.22 19.00
N SER A 699 -18.21 -47.02 18.33
CA SER A 699 -17.94 -47.53 16.97
C SER A 699 -18.22 -46.50 15.86
N LEU A 700 -19.03 -45.47 16.14
CA LEU A 700 -19.41 -44.43 15.17
C LEU A 700 -18.44 -43.25 15.14
N PHE A 701 -17.32 -43.32 15.88
CA PHE A 701 -16.32 -42.27 15.93
C PHE A 701 -15.75 -41.87 14.55
N PRO A 702 -15.53 -42.77 13.56
CA PRO A 702 -15.00 -42.37 12.25
C PRO A 702 -16.02 -41.55 11.45
N LEU A 703 -17.30 -41.95 11.51
CA LEU A 703 -18.39 -41.22 10.87
C LEU A 703 -18.59 -39.85 11.53
N THR A 704 -18.49 -39.79 12.86
CA THR A 704 -18.51 -38.53 13.61
C THR A 704 -17.42 -37.58 13.13
N LEU A 705 -16.20 -38.09 12.96
CA LEU A 705 -15.03 -37.31 12.52
C LEU A 705 -15.24 -36.74 11.11
N VAL A 706 -15.71 -37.55 10.16
CA VAL A 706 -16.01 -37.09 8.79
C VAL A 706 -17.11 -36.03 8.80
N MET A 707 -18.19 -36.24 9.56
CA MET A 707 -19.26 -35.25 9.66
C MET A 707 -18.79 -33.94 10.31
N CYS A 708 -17.95 -33.99 11.34
CA CYS A 708 -17.34 -32.80 11.93
C CYS A 708 -16.49 -32.05 10.90
N VAL A 709 -15.63 -32.75 10.15
CA VAL A 709 -14.81 -32.15 9.09
C VAL A 709 -15.67 -31.46 8.03
N CYS A 710 -16.76 -32.09 7.58
CA CYS A 710 -17.69 -31.48 6.63
C CYS A 710 -18.38 -30.24 7.20
N TRP A 711 -18.82 -30.29 8.46
CA TRP A 711 -19.47 -29.14 9.12
C TRP A 711 -18.49 -28.00 9.34
N ILE A 712 -17.29 -28.28 9.84
CA ILE A 712 -16.25 -27.26 10.04
C ILE A 712 -15.96 -26.58 8.70
N GLY A 713 -15.65 -27.34 7.65
CA GLY A 713 -15.37 -26.77 6.32
C GLY A 713 -16.53 -25.95 5.74
N SER A 714 -17.77 -26.41 5.89
CA SER A 714 -18.95 -25.69 5.39
C SER A 714 -19.20 -24.40 6.14
N ILE A 715 -19.06 -24.42 7.48
CA ILE A 715 -19.27 -23.24 8.32
C ILE A 715 -18.14 -22.23 8.16
N THR A 716 -16.88 -22.67 8.04
CA THR A 716 -15.76 -21.76 7.76
C THR A 716 -15.90 -21.08 6.40
N TYR A 717 -16.43 -21.76 5.38
CA TYR A 717 -16.76 -21.12 4.11
C TYR A 717 -17.81 -20.01 4.27
N LEU A 718 -18.92 -20.31 4.95
CA LEU A 718 -19.97 -19.33 5.23
C LEU A 718 -19.45 -18.14 6.05
N LEU A 719 -18.56 -18.43 7.01
CA LEU A 719 -17.95 -17.45 7.88
C LEU A 719 -17.01 -16.51 7.12
N SER A 720 -16.11 -17.05 6.29
CA SER A 720 -15.25 -16.24 5.41
C SER A 720 -16.07 -15.37 4.47
N TRP A 721 -17.14 -15.91 3.88
CA TRP A 721 -18.06 -15.14 3.05
C TRP A 721 -18.69 -13.96 3.81
N ALA A 722 -19.31 -14.22 4.97
CA ALA A 722 -19.98 -13.18 5.75
C ALA A 722 -19.00 -12.10 6.23
N ILE A 723 -17.79 -12.46 6.63
CA ILE A 723 -16.75 -11.52 7.05
C ILE A 723 -16.25 -10.66 5.90
N THR A 724 -16.03 -11.24 4.71
CA THR A 724 -15.65 -10.47 3.51
C THR A 724 -16.75 -9.49 3.11
N VAL A 725 -18.03 -9.85 3.22
CA VAL A 725 -19.16 -8.94 2.99
C VAL A 725 -19.17 -7.77 3.99
N ILE A 726 -18.91 -8.07 5.26
CA ILE A 726 -18.81 -7.04 6.31
C ILE A 726 -17.65 -6.09 6.00
N GLY A 727 -16.45 -6.62 5.70
CA GLY A 727 -15.24 -5.88 5.36
C GLY A 727 -15.41 -4.94 4.17
N ASP A 728 -15.98 -5.43 3.07
CA ASP A 728 -16.31 -4.63 1.89
C ASP A 728 -17.25 -3.46 2.22
N THR A 729 -18.27 -3.72 3.05
CA THR A 729 -19.27 -2.69 3.39
C THR A 729 -18.67 -1.52 4.17
N ILE A 730 -17.74 -1.82 5.09
CA ILE A 730 -17.06 -0.84 5.96
C ILE A 730 -15.72 -0.34 5.39
N SER A 731 -15.31 -0.81 4.20
CA SER A 731 -14.04 -0.47 3.54
C SER A 731 -12.79 -0.86 4.34
N ILE A 732 -12.80 -2.01 5.01
CA ILE A 732 -11.63 -2.57 5.70
C ILE A 732 -11.03 -3.70 4.85
N PRO A 733 -9.69 -3.74 4.64
CA PRO A 733 -9.03 -4.81 3.88
C PRO A 733 -9.28 -6.20 4.46
N ASP A 734 -9.33 -7.23 3.60
CA ASP A 734 -9.58 -8.62 4.00
C ASP A 734 -8.48 -9.17 4.94
N SER A 735 -7.24 -8.69 4.79
CA SER A 735 -6.13 -9.04 5.69
C SER A 735 -6.41 -8.59 7.14
N VAL A 736 -6.97 -7.39 7.35
CA VAL A 736 -7.37 -6.88 8.67
C VAL A 736 -8.57 -7.64 9.22
N MET A 737 -9.55 -7.94 8.36
CA MET A 737 -10.72 -8.73 8.74
C MET A 737 -10.31 -10.14 9.20
N GLY A 738 -9.33 -10.75 8.52
CA GLY A 738 -8.68 -11.99 8.91
C GLY A 738 -7.92 -11.86 10.23
N LEU A 739 -6.99 -10.90 10.30
CA LEU A 739 -6.07 -10.66 11.43
C LEU A 739 -6.78 -10.45 12.77
N ILE A 740 -7.97 -9.86 12.76
CA ILE A 740 -8.69 -9.49 14.00
C ILE A 740 -9.92 -10.36 14.18
N PHE A 741 -10.91 -10.23 13.30
CA PHE A 741 -12.24 -10.77 13.55
C PHE A 741 -12.30 -12.28 13.36
N LEU A 742 -11.71 -12.77 12.27
CA LEU A 742 -11.69 -14.19 11.98
C LEU A 742 -10.75 -14.93 12.94
N ALA A 743 -9.57 -14.36 13.21
CA ALA A 743 -8.61 -14.86 14.19
C ALA A 743 -9.20 -15.00 15.60
N ILE A 744 -9.82 -13.94 16.15
CA ILE A 744 -10.39 -14.00 17.50
C ILE A 744 -11.48 -15.07 17.58
N GLY A 745 -12.35 -15.14 16.58
CA GLY A 745 -13.49 -16.03 16.61
C GLY A 745 -13.14 -17.50 16.37
N SER A 746 -12.14 -17.79 15.51
CA SER A 746 -11.68 -19.16 15.26
C SER A 746 -10.94 -19.74 16.47
N SER A 747 -10.24 -18.90 17.25
CA SER A 747 -9.49 -19.31 18.45
C SER A 747 -10.34 -19.37 19.75
N ILE A 748 -11.66 -19.11 19.69
CA ILE A 748 -12.56 -19.28 20.85
C ILE A 748 -12.55 -20.73 21.42
N PRO A 749 -12.65 -21.80 20.60
CA PRO A 749 -12.62 -23.17 21.10
C PRO A 749 -11.33 -23.45 21.87
N GLU A 750 -10.20 -22.97 21.37
CA GLU A 750 -8.90 -23.14 22.00
C GLU A 750 -8.84 -22.51 23.39
N ILE A 751 -9.28 -21.25 23.54
CA ILE A 751 -9.35 -20.60 24.86
C ILE A 751 -10.26 -21.38 25.82
N VAL A 752 -11.43 -21.81 25.34
CA VAL A 752 -12.41 -22.54 26.17
C VAL A 752 -11.80 -23.85 26.65
N SER A 753 -11.21 -24.64 25.76
CA SER A 753 -10.51 -25.89 26.06
C SER A 753 -9.36 -25.66 27.04
N SER A 754 -8.49 -24.68 26.80
CA SER A 754 -7.35 -24.39 27.69
C SER A 754 -7.79 -23.94 29.08
N ILE A 755 -8.87 -23.16 29.22
CA ILE A 755 -9.43 -22.77 30.53
C ILE A 755 -10.00 -23.98 31.26
N ILE A 756 -10.75 -24.85 30.57
CA ILE A 756 -11.35 -26.05 31.17
C ILE A 756 -10.27 -26.97 31.72
N VAL A 757 -9.28 -27.32 30.90
CA VAL A 757 -8.15 -28.19 31.26
C VAL A 757 -7.31 -27.58 32.39
N THR A 758 -7.13 -26.25 32.39
CA THR A 758 -6.40 -25.56 33.46
C THR A 758 -7.16 -25.58 34.79
N LYS A 759 -8.50 -25.43 34.76
CA LYS A 759 -9.34 -25.53 35.97
C LYS A 759 -9.35 -26.92 36.59
N GLN A 760 -9.13 -27.96 35.78
CA GLN A 760 -9.00 -29.36 36.20
C GLN A 760 -7.61 -29.69 36.80
N GLY A 761 -6.74 -28.68 37.00
CA GLY A 761 -5.40 -28.88 37.55
C GLY A 761 -4.37 -29.39 36.54
N GLN A 762 -4.77 -29.65 35.29
CA GLN A 762 -3.89 -30.09 34.19
C GLN A 762 -3.36 -28.91 33.36
N GLY A 763 -3.00 -27.79 34.01
CA GLY A 763 -2.57 -26.56 33.33
C GLY A 763 -1.39 -26.74 32.37
N VAL A 764 -0.53 -27.74 32.60
CA VAL A 764 0.58 -28.10 31.71
C VAL A 764 0.06 -28.54 30.33
N MET A 765 -0.98 -29.37 30.29
CA MET A 765 -1.60 -29.84 29.04
C MET A 765 -2.30 -28.68 28.31
N GLY A 766 -3.03 -27.84 29.04
CA GLY A 766 -3.73 -26.68 28.47
C GLY A 766 -2.79 -25.65 27.81
N MET A 767 -1.59 -25.46 28.37
CA MET A 767 -0.57 -24.59 27.78
C MET A 767 0.23 -25.28 26.65
N SER A 768 0.49 -26.58 26.77
CA SER A 768 1.12 -27.35 25.69
C SER A 768 0.24 -27.40 24.44
N SER A 769 -1.09 -27.43 24.62
CA SER A 769 -2.05 -27.32 23.52
C SER A 769 -1.93 -25.97 22.81
N ALA A 770 -1.84 -24.87 23.56
CA ALA A 770 -1.79 -23.53 22.97
C ALA A 770 -0.46 -23.24 22.25
N LEU A 771 0.67 -23.70 22.79
CA LEU A 771 1.97 -23.56 22.12
C LEU A 771 2.11 -24.50 20.92
N GLY A 772 1.51 -25.70 20.99
CA GLY A 772 1.47 -26.67 19.88
C GLY A 772 0.59 -26.20 18.72
N ALA A 773 -0.55 -25.56 19.02
CA ALA A 773 -1.47 -24.98 18.04
C ALA A 773 -0.77 -23.98 17.12
N ASN A 774 0.05 -23.08 17.68
CA ASN A 774 0.81 -22.09 16.90
C ASN A 774 1.78 -22.72 15.88
N ASN A 775 2.46 -23.81 16.26
CA ASN A 775 3.32 -24.56 15.36
C ASN A 775 2.51 -25.25 14.25
N PHE A 776 1.37 -25.84 14.59
CA PHE A 776 0.45 -26.45 13.63
C PHE A 776 -0.14 -25.43 12.64
N GLU A 777 -0.52 -24.25 13.13
CA GLU A 777 -1.08 -23.17 12.31
C GLU A 777 -0.08 -22.66 11.26
N VAL A 778 1.13 -22.29 11.69
CA VAL A 778 2.14 -21.76 10.76
C VAL A 778 2.65 -22.86 9.81
N LEU A 779 3.00 -24.03 10.33
CA LEU A 779 3.68 -25.06 9.54
C LEU A 779 2.74 -25.93 8.70
N LEU A 780 1.52 -26.20 9.17
CA LEU A 780 0.59 -27.05 8.42
C LEU A 780 -0.61 -26.26 7.86
N CYS A 781 -1.22 -25.35 8.62
CA CYS A 781 -2.41 -24.64 8.12
C CYS A 781 -2.12 -23.69 6.96
N LEU A 782 -0.95 -23.05 6.93
CA LEU A 782 -0.48 -22.30 5.75
C LEU A 782 0.22 -23.22 4.73
N GLY A 783 1.15 -24.06 5.21
CA GLY A 783 2.00 -24.89 4.37
C GLY A 783 1.24 -25.87 3.47
N LEU A 784 0.22 -26.56 4.00
CA LEU A 784 -0.50 -27.59 3.26
C LEU A 784 -1.38 -27.02 2.12
N PRO A 785 -2.25 -26.01 2.34
CA PRO A 785 -3.00 -25.38 1.24
C PRO A 785 -2.09 -24.78 0.16
N TRP A 786 -1.02 -24.08 0.54
CA TRP A 786 -0.06 -23.53 -0.40
C TRP A 786 0.64 -24.61 -1.23
N LEU A 787 1.04 -25.72 -0.60
CA LEU A 787 1.66 -26.85 -1.28
C LEU A 787 0.71 -27.49 -2.30
N ILE A 788 -0.56 -27.72 -1.91
CA ILE A 788 -1.55 -28.31 -2.80
C ILE A 788 -1.82 -27.39 -4.00
N LYS A 789 -2.03 -26.08 -3.78
CA LYS A 789 -2.32 -25.14 -4.86
C LYS A 789 -1.12 -24.96 -5.81
N THR A 790 0.10 -24.83 -5.29
CA THR A 790 1.31 -24.68 -6.12
C THR A 790 1.69 -25.95 -6.91
N LEU A 791 1.40 -27.15 -6.39
CA LEU A 791 1.71 -28.42 -7.07
C LEU A 791 0.65 -28.83 -8.10
N PHE A 792 -0.63 -28.66 -7.79
CA PHE A 792 -1.73 -29.22 -8.59
C PHE A 792 -2.51 -28.18 -9.42
N TYR A 793 -2.44 -26.89 -9.06
CA TYR A 793 -3.21 -25.83 -9.72
C TYR A 793 -2.37 -24.56 -9.99
N PRO A 794 -1.25 -24.63 -10.75
CA PRO A 794 -0.44 -23.45 -11.07
C PRO A 794 -1.19 -22.49 -12.01
N LYS A 795 -1.05 -21.17 -11.78
CA LYS A 795 -1.74 -20.11 -12.55
C LYS A 795 -1.20 -19.89 -13.98
N ALA A 796 0.02 -20.32 -14.30
CA ALA A 796 0.64 -20.17 -15.62
C ALA A 796 1.57 -21.36 -15.95
N ASP A 797 1.66 -21.70 -17.23
CA ASP A 797 2.55 -22.76 -17.73
C ASP A 797 4.02 -22.39 -17.43
N GLY A 798 4.61 -23.11 -16.46
CA GLY A 798 6.03 -23.00 -16.10
C GLY A 798 6.32 -22.36 -14.74
N SER A 799 5.34 -21.80 -14.02
CA SER A 799 5.60 -21.10 -12.74
C SER A 799 4.73 -21.61 -11.58
N LYS A 800 5.32 -22.41 -10.69
CA LYS A 800 4.66 -23.04 -9.52
C LYS A 800 4.76 -22.16 -8.25
N TRP A 801 4.07 -21.03 -8.23
CA TRP A 801 4.02 -20.10 -7.09
C TRP A 801 2.63 -19.47 -6.90
N ILE A 802 2.35 -18.96 -5.69
CA ILE A 802 1.13 -18.22 -5.31
C ILE A 802 1.53 -16.78 -4.94
N ASN A 803 0.72 -15.80 -5.32
CA ASN A 803 0.91 -14.39 -4.97
C ASN A 803 0.26 -14.07 -3.62
N ILE A 804 0.94 -13.31 -2.77
CA ILE A 804 0.38 -12.65 -1.58
C ILE A 804 0.09 -11.20 -1.96
N ASN A 805 -1.10 -10.66 -1.61
CA ASN A 805 -1.49 -9.32 -2.07
C ASN A 805 -1.08 -8.19 -1.10
N SER A 806 -0.87 -8.51 0.18
CA SER A 806 -0.44 -7.61 1.26
C SER A 806 0.99 -7.89 1.67
N SER A 807 1.89 -6.95 1.38
CA SER A 807 3.25 -6.95 1.94
C SER A 807 3.24 -6.63 3.45
N GLY A 808 2.10 -6.15 3.97
CA GLY A 808 1.86 -5.84 5.38
C GLY A 808 1.93 -7.08 6.28
N LEU A 809 1.60 -8.24 5.71
CA LEU A 809 1.64 -9.51 6.42
C LEU A 809 3.06 -9.93 6.82
N ALA A 810 4.08 -9.58 6.03
CA ALA A 810 5.47 -9.82 6.41
C ALA A 810 5.86 -9.02 7.67
N TYR A 811 5.40 -7.77 7.77
CA TYR A 811 5.61 -6.94 8.97
C TYR A 811 4.79 -7.45 10.15
N SER A 812 3.55 -7.88 9.93
CA SER A 812 2.70 -8.50 10.96
C SER A 812 3.32 -9.80 11.50
N ALA A 813 3.93 -10.62 10.63
CA ALA A 813 4.70 -11.80 11.01
C ALA A 813 5.98 -11.45 11.80
N ALA A 814 6.68 -10.37 11.45
CA ALA A 814 7.82 -9.86 12.23
C ALA A 814 7.40 -9.34 13.62
N CYS A 815 6.23 -8.72 13.73
CA CYS A 815 5.65 -8.34 15.02
C CYS A 815 5.36 -9.57 15.89
N LEU A 816 4.92 -10.69 15.30
CA LEU A 816 4.66 -11.94 16.00
C LEU A 816 5.96 -12.54 16.59
N LEU A 817 7.08 -12.51 15.87
CA LEU A 817 8.40 -12.86 16.44
C LEU A 817 8.77 -11.98 17.64
N SER A 818 8.48 -10.68 17.54
CA SER A 818 8.72 -9.73 18.63
C SER A 818 7.86 -10.03 19.86
N THR A 819 6.58 -10.37 19.67
CA THR A 819 5.68 -10.74 20.78
C THR A 819 6.10 -12.02 21.47
N LEU A 820 6.61 -13.01 20.72
CA LEU A 820 7.16 -14.24 21.28
C LEU A 820 8.35 -13.95 22.20
N ILE A 821 9.31 -13.14 21.72
CA ILE A 821 10.50 -12.75 22.51
C ILE A 821 10.07 -12.01 23.78
N LEU A 822 9.15 -11.05 23.66
CA LEU A 822 8.64 -10.29 24.81
C LEU A 822 7.89 -11.16 25.83
N LEU A 823 7.13 -12.16 25.37
CA LEU A 823 6.48 -13.13 26.26
C LEU A 823 7.53 -13.93 27.04
N TYR A 824 8.56 -14.44 26.36
CA TYR A 824 9.66 -15.16 27.02
C TYR A 824 10.35 -14.32 28.09
N VAL A 825 10.68 -13.07 27.76
CA VAL A 825 11.27 -12.12 28.73
C VAL A 825 10.34 -11.93 29.92
N THR A 826 9.04 -11.76 29.69
CA THR A 826 8.04 -11.58 30.75
C THR A 826 7.96 -12.81 31.68
N ILE A 827 7.94 -14.02 31.12
CA ILE A 827 7.89 -15.27 31.89
C ILE A 827 9.19 -15.48 32.68
N ILE A 828 10.36 -15.17 32.09
CA ILE A 828 11.67 -15.26 32.76
C ILE A 828 11.74 -14.26 33.92
N CYS A 829 11.36 -13.00 33.68
CA CYS A 829 11.31 -11.96 34.70
C CYS A 829 10.37 -12.33 35.86
N ASN A 830 9.28 -13.04 35.58
CA ASN A 830 8.37 -13.56 36.61
C ASN A 830 8.73 -14.95 37.14
N ARG A 831 9.98 -15.41 36.93
CA ARG A 831 10.51 -16.69 37.43
C ARG A 831 9.62 -17.90 37.09
N PHE A 832 9.11 -17.98 35.86
CA PHE A 832 8.26 -19.08 35.40
C PHE A 832 7.00 -19.27 36.24
N LYS A 833 6.38 -18.15 36.65
CA LYS A 833 5.08 -18.11 37.31
C LYS A 833 4.10 -17.33 36.45
N LEU A 834 2.92 -17.91 36.18
CA LEU A 834 1.81 -17.18 35.54
C LEU A 834 0.90 -16.64 36.65
N ASP A 835 0.91 -15.33 36.87
CA ASP A 835 0.02 -14.64 37.80
C ASP A 835 -0.83 -13.58 37.07
N TRP A 836 -1.77 -12.97 37.79
CA TRP A 836 -2.64 -11.93 37.26
C TRP A 836 -1.85 -10.72 36.71
N LYS A 837 -0.64 -10.46 37.21
CA LYS A 837 0.22 -9.37 36.73
C LYS A 837 0.79 -9.70 35.36
N THR A 838 1.33 -10.90 35.17
CA THR A 838 1.74 -11.39 33.84
C THR A 838 0.55 -11.39 32.88
N GLY A 839 -0.65 -11.74 33.35
CA GLY A 839 -1.88 -11.63 32.57
C GLY A 839 -2.13 -10.20 32.07
N ILE A 840 -2.03 -9.19 32.92
CA ILE A 840 -2.20 -7.78 32.50
C ILE A 840 -1.12 -7.33 31.51
N VAL A 841 0.13 -7.73 31.72
CA VAL A 841 1.22 -7.40 30.77
C VAL A 841 0.94 -8.00 29.39
N CYS A 842 0.50 -9.25 29.33
CA CYS A 842 0.12 -9.91 28.08
C CYS A 842 -1.08 -9.22 27.41
N LEU A 843 -2.05 -8.72 28.18
CA LEU A 843 -3.18 -7.95 27.64
C LEU A 843 -2.72 -6.63 26.99
N ILE A 844 -1.80 -5.91 27.64
CA ILE A 844 -1.23 -4.67 27.09
C ILE A 844 -0.46 -4.96 25.79
N MET A 845 0.33 -6.05 25.78
CA MET A 845 1.05 -6.48 24.58
C MET A 845 0.09 -6.84 23.44
N TYR A 846 -1.00 -7.55 23.73
CA TYR A 846 -2.02 -7.92 22.74
C TYR A 846 -2.71 -6.69 22.15
N CYS A 847 -3.15 -5.74 22.98
CA CYS A 847 -3.74 -4.49 22.51
C CYS A 847 -2.75 -3.67 21.67
N SER A 848 -1.48 -3.63 22.06
CA SER A 848 -0.42 -2.94 21.30
C SER A 848 -0.20 -3.57 19.93
N PHE A 849 -0.17 -4.91 19.86
CA PHE A 849 -0.08 -5.63 18.60
C PHE A 849 -1.27 -5.35 17.68
N LEU A 850 -2.50 -5.42 18.20
CA LEU A 850 -3.70 -5.14 17.40
C LEU A 850 -3.66 -3.73 16.81
N VAL A 851 -3.29 -2.73 17.61
CA VAL A 851 -3.18 -1.34 17.13
C VAL A 851 -2.11 -1.23 16.05
N ILE A 852 -0.91 -1.73 16.30
CA ILE A 852 0.22 -1.61 15.35
C ILE A 852 -0.08 -2.37 14.05
N GLY A 853 -0.52 -3.63 14.14
CA GLY A 853 -0.86 -4.46 12.99
C GLY A 853 -1.98 -3.86 12.14
N THR A 854 -3.03 -3.33 12.79
CA THR A 854 -4.11 -2.65 12.07
C THR A 854 -3.62 -1.38 11.37
N LEU A 855 -2.79 -0.57 12.03
CA LEU A 855 -2.26 0.67 11.44
C LEU A 855 -1.32 0.37 10.26
N ILE A 856 -0.54 -0.71 10.32
CA ILE A 856 0.27 -1.17 9.19
C ILE A 856 -0.63 -1.53 8.02
N GLU A 857 -1.59 -2.46 8.21
CA GLU A 857 -2.48 -2.93 7.14
C GLU A 857 -3.41 -1.83 6.59
N LEU A 858 -3.75 -0.80 7.37
CA LEU A 858 -4.50 0.37 6.91
C LEU A 858 -3.64 1.42 6.18
N ASN A 859 -2.40 1.08 5.83
CA ASN A 859 -1.46 1.94 5.12
C ASN A 859 -1.08 3.23 5.88
N VAL A 860 -1.20 3.25 7.22
CA VAL A 860 -0.96 4.47 8.01
C VAL A 860 0.53 4.82 8.07
N PHE A 861 1.39 3.80 8.22
CA PHE A 861 2.85 4.01 8.26
C PHE A 861 3.47 4.04 6.86
N PHE A 862 3.07 3.11 6.00
CA PHE A 862 3.56 2.95 4.63
C PHE A 862 2.52 2.12 3.84
N LEU A 863 2.50 2.26 2.52
CA LEU A 863 1.54 1.54 1.68
C LEU A 863 1.92 0.05 1.62
N VAL A 864 1.08 -0.80 2.21
CA VAL A 864 1.20 -2.27 2.21
C VAL A 864 0.06 -2.98 1.47
N ASN A 865 -1.12 -2.34 1.40
CA ASN A 865 -2.31 -2.81 0.71
C ASN A 865 -2.74 -1.84 -0.38
N LEU A 866 -3.05 -2.35 -1.57
CA LEU A 866 -3.73 -1.57 -2.60
C LEU A 866 -5.20 -1.32 -2.20
N PRO A 867 -5.83 -0.21 -2.64
CA PRO A 867 -7.26 0.00 -2.41
C PRO A 867 -8.09 -1.10 -3.09
N THR A 868 -9.22 -1.50 -2.50
CA THR A 868 -10.15 -2.43 -3.15
C THR A 868 -10.88 -1.75 -4.31
N CYS A 869 -11.08 -2.46 -5.42
CA CYS A 869 -11.81 -1.95 -6.58
C CYS A 869 -13.28 -1.77 -6.21
N THR A 870 -13.73 -0.52 -6.18
CA THR A 870 -15.14 -0.16 -5.94
C THR A 870 -15.98 -0.19 -7.20
#